data_AF-A0A954D350-F1
#
_entry.id   AF-A0A954D350-F1
#
_cell.length_a   1.000
_cell.length_b   1.000
_cell.length_c   1.000
_cell.angle_alpha   90.00
_cell.angle_beta   90.00
_cell.angle_gamma   90.00
#
_symmetry.space_group_name_H-M   'P 1'
#
loop_
_entity.id
_entity.type
_entity.pdbx_description
1 polymer ?
#
loop_
_entity_poly.entity_id
_entity_poly.type
_entity_poly.pdbx_seq_one_letter_code
_entity_poly.pdbx_strand_id
1 'polypeptide(L)'
;MSGLGRCRGGRLEAVLLSVAVSTGLFLGSPVGAQVVGPYQQYYLPVPVVKFDFQPRTATLAAGYRKVGPNRAYTAQNGYGFTVLPTGSTDGTGHTWEFQNQTYHVDEILPPSVNDAATIDCVTSDQPFTFRVDVPAGDYNVRLWLGDVTTPRHQVHATINGIDREVERMDINNRRGSFDQTIFGNAVPVTVYDVDASQGYIEVTIEKTATGDQPITWTYWQDEDPTQPPYQTTATLVPAFSQAGLQAIEVHPAAEPPLVGSAFGIIEGSAASTPQLTNAITLFNNGDILGALDAFNALSDPYARASGQFWCAGHPAIYEDERVILADVISTLEGLVASNPQDWVASDLLHQARLAEEAEYLRSLFGYEAAGLDAATHLGRSCSLVENFDSFHPYMTKGEILWFRNRGGLDPRRVTVSWEIAQFEAQRLDIWWGVSPFVTLYSTDQWVNDGSPWALTDWGALAGPGPNWARDLMSALNNWIDLLEWWAIHRQSPDGDIGGGWTDDVEIVPAFGIMAYVLNGASNVLEYGMGAFTDGIWNSGVIDTAKGYQQAYADVEHSAEPTGNLLHLDMMIRYGNPEGIERILKSAKTFRDLFQETSGSGAAHFKGNHMSSTQIATNPNHRVDIPLCGRATNPFPWLVWYSENPGVEVPLENWITEWVADALRAENDKPYGIFPNSVWVPTDGIGTTGNSWWNGQPGDPYGVFTPFPQYQSYLLNLAGYFYLRNGDPNFLVPFEKLRDYKMAWHNAGAITPPAAPPAGMHDLWAGAKLPAAGYLTNLVLKTGSTAFDTVIGLYGDTYGRFLLNPTDPTPIADLAPNSAELVAKWPYKTTEGVMTDRILLPGWADVVSYYFGAEVFSAFFGMPVHHVTWENASRFFAAAVTDAGDRKLSVSTYLFEDNPRTIIAKLWGLETGRDYRVQAGPANDLGLDPTSLDHDFVYHLDERGQGPSITIPGRAVYAIRITDENPSAPSDPQAWADLAVAPEDISYDDLSQMLHVRVHNIGSQASGTCRVAFFEGSTPTGTPNGLTLISSIAAPIDLDAKFVDLSFPYIPTTLPGQVAVWVDTNGAVAEITEMNNQAVATIGGTAASFPPPMIAELVPNTLSAGGTAAVEGKNFDPAVLLLEGDVPSTHFTLTWIDGSHLTVTANGGAVAATYFLSLRNPDGKESNVVSVTVQ
;
A
#
# COMPACT_ATOMS: atom_id res chain seq x y z
N MET A 1 -5.57 31.84 22.01
CA MET A 1 -6.84 32.04 21.29
C MET A 1 -6.94 33.49 20.80
N SER A 2 -6.19 33.82 19.74
CA SER A 2 -6.30 35.05 18.94
C SER A 2 -5.15 35.01 17.93
N GLY A 3 -5.39 34.45 16.75
CA GLY A 3 -4.37 34.23 15.73
C GLY A 3 -4.79 33.17 14.73
N LEU A 4 -6.01 33.25 14.19
CA LEU A 4 -6.42 32.48 13.02
C LEU A 4 -6.42 33.46 11.84
N GLY A 5 -5.44 33.26 10.97
CA GLY A 5 -5.30 33.98 9.71
C GLY A 5 -6.48 33.67 8.79
N ARG A 6 -6.87 34.67 8.01
CA ARG A 6 -7.95 34.60 7.03
C ARG A 6 -7.63 33.58 5.94
N CYS A 7 -8.23 32.39 6.00
CA CYS A 7 -8.49 31.61 4.79
C CYS A 7 -9.68 32.27 4.07
N ARG A 8 -9.47 32.65 2.80
CA ARG A 8 -10.50 33.23 1.94
C ARG A 8 -11.41 32.10 1.45
N GLY A 9 -12.48 31.84 2.19
CA GLY A 9 -13.70 31.32 1.59
C GLY A 9 -14.44 32.47 0.90
N GLY A 10 -14.76 32.30 -0.38
CA GLY A 10 -15.85 33.03 -1.04
C GLY A 10 -16.85 31.99 -1.53
N ARG A 11 -18.17 32.12 -1.40
CA ARG A 11 -19.04 33.11 -0.77
C ARG A 11 -20.33 32.36 -0.42
N LEU A 12 -20.64 32.24 0.86
CA LEU A 12 -22.02 32.12 1.34
C LEU A 12 -22.23 33.34 2.23
N GLU A 13 -22.84 34.38 1.66
CA GLU A 13 -23.30 35.51 2.47
C GLU A 13 -24.33 34.98 3.48
N ALA A 14 -23.97 35.10 4.76
CA ALA A 14 -24.85 34.83 5.88
C ALA A 14 -26.09 35.74 5.79
N VAL A 15 -27.24 35.19 5.38
CA VAL A 15 -28.53 35.84 5.57
C VAL A 15 -28.95 35.69 7.03
N LEU A 16 -28.47 36.60 7.87
CA LEU A 16 -29.04 36.86 9.19
C LEU A 16 -30.43 37.52 9.01
N LEU A 17 -31.48 36.76 9.32
CA LEU A 17 -32.85 37.24 9.40
C LEU A 17 -32.94 38.43 10.37
N SER A 18 -33.24 39.62 9.85
CA SER A 18 -33.87 40.69 10.63
C SER A 18 -35.32 40.81 10.18
N VAL A 19 -36.23 40.39 11.07
CA VAL A 19 -37.67 40.53 10.90
C VAL A 19 -38.03 42.01 11.04
N ALA A 20 -38.38 42.66 9.93
CA ALA A 20 -39.09 43.94 9.92
C ALA A 20 -40.44 43.75 9.23
N VAL A 21 -41.47 43.58 10.07
CA VAL A 21 -42.88 43.62 9.68
C VAL A 21 -43.19 45.01 9.15
N SER A 22 -43.58 45.12 7.88
CA SER A 22 -44.41 46.26 7.44
C SER A 22 -45.50 45.80 6.48
N THR A 23 -46.72 45.94 6.98
CA THR A 23 -48.00 45.77 6.31
C THR A 23 -48.20 46.82 5.22
N GLY A 24 -48.62 46.38 4.03
CA GLY A 24 -49.06 47.28 2.96
C GLY A 24 -49.98 46.58 1.97
N LEU A 25 -51.27 46.58 2.28
CA LEU A 25 -52.36 46.22 1.34
C LEU A 25 -52.29 47.06 0.06
N PHE A 26 -52.48 46.43 -1.10
CA PHE A 26 -53.40 46.96 -2.13
C PHE A 26 -54.11 45.82 -2.87
N LEU A 27 -55.44 45.89 -2.85
CA LEU A 27 -56.40 45.02 -3.51
C LEU A 27 -56.62 45.44 -4.97
N GLY A 28 -56.85 44.47 -5.86
CA GLY A 28 -57.40 44.70 -7.20
C GLY A 28 -57.55 43.39 -7.99
N SER A 29 -58.74 42.80 -7.95
CA SER A 29 -59.12 41.50 -8.56
C SER A 29 -59.47 41.60 -10.08
N PRO A 30 -60.12 40.61 -10.72
CA PRO A 30 -59.53 39.73 -11.73
C PRO A 30 -60.20 39.84 -13.11
N VAL A 31 -59.54 39.42 -14.19
CA VAL A 31 -60.24 39.09 -15.45
C VAL A 31 -59.61 37.85 -16.07
N GLY A 32 -60.40 36.78 -16.14
CA GLY A 32 -60.07 35.59 -16.91
C GLY A 32 -60.35 35.81 -18.41
N ALA A 33 -59.52 35.17 -19.24
CA ALA A 33 -59.87 34.80 -20.59
C ALA A 33 -59.10 33.52 -20.96
N GLN A 34 -59.81 32.40 -21.04
CA GLN A 34 -59.38 31.28 -21.87
C GLN A 34 -59.46 31.74 -23.33
N VAL A 35 -58.36 31.61 -24.07
CA VAL A 35 -58.38 31.52 -25.53
C VAL A 35 -57.45 30.38 -25.95
N VAL A 36 -58.03 29.52 -26.78
CA VAL A 36 -57.48 28.34 -27.45
C VAL A 36 -56.24 28.69 -28.29
N GLY A 37 -55.27 27.77 -28.39
CA GLY A 37 -54.06 27.90 -29.23
C GLY A 37 -54.37 28.20 -30.71
N PRO A 38 -53.41 28.72 -31.49
CA PRO A 38 -52.20 27.96 -31.83
C PRO A 38 -50.94 28.81 -32.05
N TYR A 39 -49.81 28.45 -31.43
CA TYR A 39 -48.49 28.87 -31.94
C TYR A 39 -47.49 27.72 -31.79
N GLN A 40 -47.51 26.82 -32.78
CA GLN A 40 -46.26 26.35 -33.36
C GLN A 40 -45.61 27.58 -34.01
N GLN A 41 -44.88 28.37 -33.22
CA GLN A 41 -43.87 29.25 -33.78
C GLN A 41 -42.61 28.39 -33.86
N TYR A 42 -42.24 28.06 -35.10
CA TYR A 42 -40.90 27.62 -35.44
C TYR A 42 -39.91 28.67 -34.91
N TYR A 43 -39.40 28.49 -33.70
CA TYR A 43 -38.06 28.96 -33.41
C TYR A 43 -37.17 28.17 -34.37
N LEU A 44 -36.64 28.86 -35.38
CA LEU A 44 -35.49 28.36 -36.12
C LEU A 44 -34.46 27.92 -35.07
N PRO A 45 -33.88 26.71 -35.17
CA PRO A 45 -32.89 26.27 -34.21
C PRO A 45 -31.79 27.33 -34.18
N VAL A 46 -31.66 28.02 -33.05
CA VAL A 46 -30.50 28.87 -32.79
C VAL A 46 -29.32 27.91 -32.79
N PRO A 47 -28.35 28.07 -33.70
CA PRO A 47 -27.32 27.05 -33.87
C PRO A 47 -26.47 27.00 -32.60
N VAL A 48 -26.31 25.79 -32.07
CA VAL A 48 -25.21 25.49 -31.14
C VAL A 48 -23.91 25.91 -31.81
N VAL A 49 -23.14 26.77 -31.16
CA VAL A 49 -21.86 27.26 -31.66
C VAL A 49 -20.74 26.69 -30.81
N LYS A 50 -19.86 25.91 -31.44
CA LYS A 50 -18.72 25.27 -30.80
C LYS A 50 -17.41 25.76 -31.41
N PHE A 51 -16.47 26.19 -30.58
CA PHE A 51 -15.16 26.70 -30.99
C PHE A 51 -14.05 25.95 -30.29
N ASP A 52 -13.06 25.56 -31.07
CA ASP A 52 -11.89 24.80 -30.65
C ASP A 52 -10.67 25.69 -30.93
N PHE A 53 -9.97 26.05 -29.86
CA PHE A 53 -8.92 27.05 -29.83
C PHE A 53 -7.55 26.38 -29.86
N GLN A 54 -6.87 26.48 -30.99
CA GLN A 54 -5.71 25.65 -31.26
C GLN A 54 -4.77 26.23 -32.32
N PRO A 55 -3.50 25.80 -32.37
CA PRO A 55 -2.61 26.15 -33.47
C PRO A 55 -3.11 25.59 -34.79
N ARG A 56 -2.67 26.20 -35.91
CA ARG A 56 -3.18 25.84 -37.25
C ARG A 56 -2.94 24.36 -37.62
N THR A 57 -1.93 23.73 -37.05
CA THR A 57 -1.47 22.38 -37.35
C THR A 57 -2.19 21.27 -36.58
N ALA A 58 -2.83 21.59 -35.46
CA ALA A 58 -3.44 20.58 -34.59
C ALA A 58 -4.78 20.03 -35.13
N THR A 59 -5.28 18.98 -34.51
CA THR A 59 -6.47 18.24 -34.96
C THR A 59 -7.74 18.99 -34.56
N LEU A 60 -8.71 19.13 -35.48
CA LEU A 60 -10.00 19.77 -35.17
C LEU A 60 -10.98 18.77 -34.56
N ALA A 61 -11.53 19.10 -33.39
CA ALA A 61 -12.60 18.33 -32.78
C ALA A 61 -13.85 18.27 -33.65
N ALA A 62 -14.50 17.11 -33.68
CA ALA A 62 -15.66 16.87 -34.52
C ALA A 62 -16.82 17.81 -34.13
N GLY A 63 -17.35 18.57 -35.09
CA GLY A 63 -18.43 19.52 -34.86
C GLY A 63 -18.00 20.89 -34.33
N TYR A 64 -16.71 21.12 -34.08
CA TYR A 64 -16.18 22.41 -33.65
C TYR A 64 -15.64 23.25 -34.81
N ARG A 65 -15.52 24.56 -34.56
CA ARG A 65 -14.87 25.51 -35.46
C ARG A 65 -13.49 25.87 -34.93
N LYS A 66 -12.46 25.64 -35.74
CA LYS A 66 -11.07 25.97 -35.42
C LYS A 66 -10.84 27.49 -35.29
N VAL A 67 -10.22 27.92 -34.20
CA VAL A 67 -9.85 29.32 -33.91
C VAL A 67 -8.37 29.39 -33.50
N GLY A 68 -7.52 30.00 -34.33
CA GLY A 68 -6.12 30.24 -33.99
C GLY A 68 -5.89 31.63 -33.39
N PRO A 69 -4.70 31.91 -32.80
CA PRO A 69 -4.46 33.10 -31.99
C PRO A 69 -4.54 34.42 -32.77
N ASN A 70 -4.37 34.37 -34.10
CA ASN A 70 -4.45 35.54 -34.98
C ASN A 70 -5.86 35.83 -35.53
N ARG A 71 -6.90 35.12 -35.08
CA ARG A 71 -8.27 35.25 -35.60
C ARG A 71 -8.97 36.47 -35.00
N ALA A 72 -8.61 37.66 -35.47
CA ALA A 72 -9.30 38.89 -35.08
C ALA A 72 -10.80 38.84 -35.42
N TYR A 73 -11.62 39.39 -34.54
CA TYR A 73 -13.07 39.51 -34.74
C TYR A 73 -13.39 40.35 -35.97
N THR A 74 -14.33 39.87 -36.78
CA THR A 74 -14.97 40.68 -37.82
C THR A 74 -16.48 40.39 -37.84
N ALA A 75 -17.29 41.45 -38.01
CA ALA A 75 -18.74 41.31 -38.11
C ALA A 75 -19.19 40.42 -39.30
N GLN A 76 -18.35 40.25 -40.32
CA GLN A 76 -18.63 39.36 -41.45
C GLN A 76 -18.53 37.88 -41.04
N ASN A 77 -17.60 37.53 -40.16
CA ASN A 77 -17.41 36.17 -39.69
C ASN A 77 -18.33 35.84 -38.51
N GLY A 78 -18.76 36.85 -37.76
CA GLY A 78 -19.61 36.70 -36.58
C GLY A 78 -18.89 36.11 -35.36
N TYR A 79 -17.56 35.98 -35.40
CA TYR A 79 -16.75 35.55 -34.26
C TYR A 79 -15.25 35.91 -34.44
N GLY A 80 -14.51 35.95 -33.33
CA GLY A 80 -13.06 36.13 -33.27
C GLY A 80 -12.61 36.92 -32.05
N PHE A 81 -11.31 37.16 -31.94
CA PHE A 81 -10.74 37.91 -30.82
C PHE A 81 -10.87 39.43 -31.00
N THR A 82 -11.46 40.11 -30.02
CA THR A 82 -11.46 41.57 -29.91
C THR A 82 -10.17 42.08 -29.26
N VAL A 83 -9.57 41.26 -28.38
CA VAL A 83 -8.20 41.41 -27.88
C VAL A 83 -7.47 40.10 -28.16
N LEU A 84 -6.39 40.15 -28.97
CA LEU A 84 -5.70 38.95 -29.46
C LEU A 84 -4.84 38.31 -28.36
N PRO A 85 -4.84 36.96 -28.24
CA PRO A 85 -3.83 36.25 -27.46
C PRO A 85 -2.46 36.33 -28.15
N THR A 86 -1.40 35.98 -27.41
CA THR A 86 -0.01 36.08 -27.89
C THR A 86 0.54 34.77 -28.46
N GLY A 87 -0.08 33.64 -28.16
CA GLY A 87 0.39 32.31 -28.53
C GLY A 87 -0.73 31.29 -28.65
N SER A 88 -0.32 30.06 -28.97
CA SER A 88 -1.17 28.87 -28.95
C SER A 88 -0.30 27.64 -28.80
N THR A 89 -0.81 26.61 -28.15
CA THR A 89 -0.08 25.37 -27.87
C THR A 89 -0.84 24.17 -28.42
N ASP A 90 -0.11 23.22 -28.99
CA ASP A 90 -0.59 21.90 -29.41
C ASP A 90 -0.23 20.92 -28.29
N GLY A 91 -1.24 20.39 -27.59
CA GLY A 91 -1.00 19.42 -26.52
C GLY A 91 -0.89 17.99 -27.03
N THR A 92 -1.18 17.73 -28.32
CA THR A 92 -1.25 16.38 -28.87
C THR A 92 0.10 15.67 -28.78
N GLY A 93 0.15 14.55 -28.05
CA GLY A 93 1.37 13.75 -27.88
C GLY A 93 2.49 14.48 -27.12
N HIS A 94 2.17 15.57 -26.41
CA HIS A 94 3.12 16.22 -25.53
C HIS A 94 3.45 15.29 -24.35
N THR A 95 4.72 15.30 -23.94
CA THR A 95 5.21 14.49 -22.84
C THR A 95 5.87 15.33 -21.76
N TRP A 96 5.73 14.89 -20.52
CA TRP A 96 6.47 15.41 -19.38
C TRP A 96 7.44 14.35 -18.88
N GLU A 97 8.62 14.80 -18.47
CA GLU A 97 9.56 13.97 -17.70
C GLU A 97 9.38 14.32 -16.22
N PHE A 98 8.94 13.35 -15.42
CA PHE A 98 8.79 13.52 -13.98
C PHE A 98 9.28 12.26 -13.25
N GLN A 99 10.16 12.43 -12.26
CA GLN A 99 10.79 11.32 -11.54
C GLN A 99 11.39 10.22 -12.45
N ASN A 100 11.97 10.60 -13.59
CA ASN A 100 12.50 9.70 -14.62
C ASN A 100 11.45 8.79 -15.28
N GLN A 101 10.16 9.12 -15.16
CA GLN A 101 9.08 8.56 -15.95
C GLN A 101 8.61 9.60 -16.98
N THR A 102 8.40 9.13 -18.21
CA THR A 102 7.76 9.91 -19.26
C THR A 102 6.26 9.72 -19.12
N TYR A 103 5.51 10.82 -19.03
CA TYR A 103 4.06 10.78 -19.03
C TYR A 103 3.49 11.50 -20.25
N HIS A 104 2.43 10.95 -20.83
CA HIS A 104 1.74 11.54 -21.97
C HIS A 104 0.46 12.30 -21.55
N VAL A 105 0.16 13.43 -22.21
CA VAL A 105 -1.09 14.21 -21.98
C VAL A 105 -2.34 13.33 -22.02
N ASP A 106 -2.42 12.45 -23.01
CA ASP A 106 -3.57 11.58 -23.28
C ASP A 106 -3.70 10.42 -22.29
N GLU A 107 -2.63 10.02 -21.61
CA GLU A 107 -2.67 9.06 -20.51
C GLU A 107 -3.11 9.72 -19.19
N ILE A 108 -2.87 11.03 -19.10
CA ILE A 108 -3.02 11.82 -17.88
C ILE A 108 -4.42 12.42 -17.71
N LEU A 109 -5.01 12.92 -18.80
CA LEU A 109 -6.33 13.51 -18.76
C LEU A 109 -7.40 12.43 -18.53
N PRO A 110 -8.38 12.66 -17.64
CA PRO A 110 -9.53 11.78 -17.52
C PRO A 110 -10.21 11.59 -18.89
N PRO A 111 -10.51 10.35 -19.33
CA PRO A 111 -11.24 10.08 -20.56
C PRO A 111 -12.43 11.00 -20.86
N SER A 112 -13.23 11.43 -19.88
CA SER A 112 -14.37 12.34 -20.13
C SER A 112 -13.98 13.74 -20.59
N VAL A 113 -12.72 14.15 -20.37
CA VAL A 113 -12.18 15.46 -20.76
C VAL A 113 -11.00 15.36 -21.73
N ASN A 114 -10.69 14.17 -22.25
CA ASN A 114 -9.62 13.91 -23.21
C ASN A 114 -10.15 13.94 -24.66
N ASP A 115 -10.31 15.14 -25.23
CA ASP A 115 -10.79 15.40 -26.59
C ASP A 115 -9.86 16.39 -27.32
N ALA A 116 -9.86 16.38 -28.65
CA ALA A 116 -9.08 17.34 -29.45
C ALA A 116 -9.42 18.81 -29.10
N ALA A 117 -10.65 19.11 -28.66
CA ALA A 117 -11.08 20.44 -28.25
C ALA A 117 -10.53 20.87 -26.87
N THR A 118 -10.04 19.93 -26.06
CA THR A 118 -9.67 20.17 -24.66
C THR A 118 -8.18 19.96 -24.40
N ILE A 119 -7.43 19.47 -25.39
CA ILE A 119 -5.97 19.30 -25.31
C ILE A 119 -5.23 20.55 -25.79
N ASP A 120 -5.75 21.24 -26.79
CA ASP A 120 -5.11 22.40 -27.39
C ASP A 120 -5.61 23.71 -26.79
N CYS A 121 -4.80 24.78 -26.88
CA CYS A 121 -5.25 26.10 -26.43
C CYS A 121 -4.66 27.27 -27.24
N VAL A 122 -5.32 28.42 -27.15
CA VAL A 122 -4.67 29.73 -27.33
C VAL A 122 -4.21 30.26 -25.98
N THR A 123 -3.07 30.96 -25.94
CA THR A 123 -2.42 31.36 -24.70
C THR A 123 -1.99 32.83 -24.69
N SER A 124 -2.03 33.48 -23.52
CA SER A 124 -1.40 34.79 -23.33
C SER A 124 -1.03 35.15 -21.89
N ASP A 125 0.07 35.91 -21.74
CA ASP A 125 0.45 36.55 -20.46
C ASP A 125 -0.38 37.81 -20.14
N GLN A 126 -1.15 38.31 -21.10
CA GLN A 126 -2.02 39.49 -20.94
C GLN A 126 -3.48 39.08 -21.15
N PRO A 127 -4.44 39.81 -20.56
CA PRO A 127 -5.85 39.57 -20.82
C PRO A 127 -6.16 39.58 -22.33
N PHE A 128 -6.89 38.58 -22.80
CA PHE A 128 -7.38 38.50 -24.18
C PHE A 128 -8.88 38.23 -24.19
N THR A 129 -9.54 38.47 -25.31
CA THR A 129 -11.01 38.48 -25.34
C THR A 129 -11.53 37.92 -26.65
N PHE A 130 -12.35 36.88 -26.55
CA PHE A 130 -13.05 36.25 -27.66
C PHE A 130 -14.50 36.71 -27.70
N ARG A 131 -15.01 37.02 -28.88
CA ARG A 131 -16.39 37.40 -29.13
C ARG A 131 -17.03 36.47 -30.15
N VAL A 132 -18.29 36.12 -29.92
CA VAL A 132 -19.18 35.47 -30.89
C VAL A 132 -20.51 36.21 -30.94
N ASP A 133 -20.98 36.54 -32.14
CA ASP A 133 -22.30 37.12 -32.36
C ASP A 133 -23.35 36.00 -32.30
N VAL A 134 -24.39 36.22 -31.49
CA VAL A 134 -25.53 35.30 -31.30
C VAL A 134 -26.84 36.10 -31.35
N PRO A 135 -27.98 35.49 -31.67
CA PRO A 135 -29.27 36.14 -31.49
C PRO A 135 -29.44 36.71 -30.07
N ALA A 136 -30.22 37.79 -29.93
CA ALA A 136 -30.53 38.33 -28.60
C ALA A 136 -31.35 37.31 -27.80
N GLY A 137 -30.89 37.01 -26.58
CA GLY A 137 -31.51 36.05 -25.67
C GLY A 137 -30.53 35.60 -24.59
N ASP A 138 -30.97 34.63 -23.78
CA ASP A 138 -30.15 34.03 -22.72
C ASP A 138 -29.49 32.75 -23.23
N TYR A 139 -28.25 32.51 -22.78
CA TYR A 139 -27.42 31.40 -23.25
C TYR A 139 -26.73 30.68 -22.10
N ASN A 140 -26.55 29.37 -22.25
CA ASN A 140 -25.62 28.58 -21.44
C ASN A 140 -24.27 28.51 -22.16
N VAL A 141 -23.20 28.90 -21.50
CA VAL A 141 -21.85 28.96 -22.06
C VAL A 141 -20.93 28.01 -21.31
N ARG A 142 -20.38 27.00 -22.00
CA ARG A 142 -19.38 26.09 -21.45
C ARG A 142 -18.00 26.43 -22.00
N LEU A 143 -17.01 26.57 -21.11
CA LEU A 143 -15.63 26.89 -21.41
C LEU A 143 -14.73 25.74 -20.97
N TRP A 144 -13.66 25.48 -21.71
CA TRP A 144 -12.53 24.67 -21.26
C TRP A 144 -11.30 25.56 -21.21
N LEU A 145 -10.61 25.56 -20.07
CA LEU A 145 -9.57 26.52 -19.73
C LEU A 145 -8.30 25.80 -19.27
N GLY A 146 -7.16 26.46 -19.46
CA GLY A 146 -5.85 25.95 -19.08
C GLY A 146 -4.92 25.68 -20.28
N ASP A 147 -3.66 25.43 -19.96
CA ASP A 147 -2.65 24.90 -20.90
C ASP A 147 -2.14 23.59 -20.33
N VAL A 148 -2.57 22.48 -20.92
CA VAL A 148 -2.18 21.14 -20.47
C VAL A 148 -0.68 20.96 -20.51
N THR A 149 0.04 21.56 -21.47
CA THR A 149 1.50 21.38 -21.65
C THR A 149 2.33 22.07 -20.58
N THR A 150 1.79 23.13 -19.96
CA THR A 150 2.45 23.87 -18.88
C THR A 150 1.47 24.08 -17.72
N PRO A 151 1.04 23.00 -17.04
CA PRO A 151 -0.04 23.06 -16.05
C PRO A 151 0.43 23.85 -14.84
N ARG A 152 -0.01 25.10 -14.76
CA ARG A 152 0.38 26.11 -13.78
C ARG A 152 -0.81 27.02 -13.44
N HIS A 153 -0.90 27.46 -12.20
CA HIS A 153 -2.10 27.99 -11.53
C HIS A 153 -3.04 28.98 -12.26
N GLN A 154 -4.32 28.93 -11.84
CA GLN A 154 -5.42 29.93 -11.78
C GLN A 154 -5.65 30.84 -13.01
N VAL A 155 -6.81 30.63 -13.65
CA VAL A 155 -7.31 31.43 -14.76
C VAL A 155 -8.61 32.10 -14.34
N HIS A 156 -8.76 33.38 -14.65
CA HIS A 156 -10.00 34.13 -14.47
C HIS A 156 -10.69 34.30 -15.82
N ALA A 157 -11.99 33.98 -15.87
CA ALA A 157 -12.84 34.17 -17.03
C ALA A 157 -14.01 35.09 -16.71
N THR A 158 -14.22 36.11 -17.54
CA THR A 158 -15.41 36.98 -17.47
C THR A 158 -16.25 36.76 -18.72
N ILE A 159 -17.51 36.34 -18.56
CA ILE A 159 -18.46 36.05 -19.66
C ILE A 159 -19.59 37.08 -19.60
N ASN A 160 -19.64 38.02 -20.54
CA ASN A 160 -20.62 39.13 -20.55
C ASN A 160 -20.79 39.82 -19.17
N GLY A 161 -19.69 39.97 -18.42
CA GLY A 161 -19.69 40.59 -17.08
C GLY A 161 -20.00 39.65 -15.91
N ILE A 162 -20.23 38.36 -16.16
CA ILE A 162 -20.29 37.32 -15.13
C ILE A 162 -18.86 36.80 -14.89
N ASP A 163 -18.33 37.05 -13.70
CA ASP A 163 -17.02 36.56 -13.30
C ASP A 163 -17.08 35.10 -12.87
N ARG A 164 -16.12 34.32 -13.38
CA ARG A 164 -15.84 32.95 -13.00
C ARG A 164 -14.35 32.80 -12.76
N GLU A 165 -14.03 32.58 -11.50
CA GLU A 165 -12.69 32.17 -11.11
C GLU A 165 -12.60 30.66 -11.26
N VAL A 166 -11.60 30.19 -12.00
CA VAL A 166 -11.31 28.76 -12.13
C VAL A 166 -10.08 28.47 -11.30
N GLU A 167 -10.31 27.83 -10.16
CA GLU A 167 -9.25 27.46 -9.24
C GLU A 167 -8.71 26.07 -9.59
N ARG A 168 -7.42 26.09 -9.96
CA ARG A 168 -6.38 25.03 -9.93
C ARG A 168 -6.20 24.06 -11.12
N MET A 169 -4.98 24.11 -11.65
CA MET A 169 -4.26 23.09 -12.43
C MET A 169 -2.81 23.12 -11.91
N ASP A 170 -2.20 21.99 -11.53
CA ASP A 170 -0.75 21.93 -11.22
C ASP A 170 -0.20 20.49 -11.19
N ILE A 171 0.98 20.28 -11.77
CA ILE A 171 1.90 19.17 -11.45
C ILE A 171 2.74 19.63 -10.25
N ASN A 172 2.47 19.12 -9.03
CA ASN A 172 3.23 19.51 -7.83
C ASN A 172 4.47 18.62 -7.62
N ASN A 173 5.62 19.25 -7.35
CA ASN A 173 6.93 18.60 -7.16
C ASN A 173 7.43 18.72 -5.70
N ARG A 174 6.66 18.29 -4.69
CA ARG A 174 7.19 18.23 -3.32
C ARG A 174 6.73 16.99 -2.56
N ARG A 175 7.70 16.15 -2.19
CA ARG A 175 7.55 15.18 -1.10
C ARG A 175 7.37 15.90 0.24
N GLY A 176 6.51 15.36 1.09
CA GLY A 176 6.58 15.50 2.56
C GLY A 176 5.87 16.70 3.18
N SER A 177 4.80 17.24 2.59
CA SER A 177 3.98 18.23 3.30
C SER A 177 2.66 18.57 2.60
N PHE A 178 2.66 18.64 1.27
CA PHE A 178 1.49 18.88 0.43
C PHE A 178 1.37 17.77 -0.59
N ASP A 179 0.37 16.91 -0.35
CA ASP A 179 -0.17 15.86 -1.20
C ASP A 179 0.39 15.80 -2.61
N GLN A 180 0.86 14.60 -2.95
CA GLN A 180 1.15 14.12 -4.30
C GLN A 180 -0.07 14.35 -5.21
N THR A 181 -0.23 15.58 -5.67
CA THR A 181 -1.18 15.96 -6.72
C THR A 181 -0.33 16.04 -7.96
N ILE A 182 -0.31 14.93 -8.68
CA ILE A 182 0.31 14.88 -9.98
C ILE A 182 -0.86 15.05 -10.96
N PHE A 183 -0.71 16.02 -11.86
CA PHE A 183 -1.45 16.20 -13.11
C PHE A 183 -2.56 17.26 -13.18
N GLY A 184 -2.47 18.05 -14.25
CA GLY A 184 -3.38 19.12 -14.60
C GLY A 184 -4.49 18.66 -15.55
N ASN A 185 -5.74 18.99 -15.23
CA ASN A 185 -6.90 18.67 -16.05
C ASN A 185 -7.35 19.85 -16.92
N ALA A 186 -7.90 19.55 -18.10
CA ALA A 186 -8.74 20.50 -18.82
C ALA A 186 -10.01 20.74 -18.00
N VAL A 187 -10.24 21.98 -17.55
CA VAL A 187 -11.34 22.29 -16.60
C VAL A 187 -12.57 22.79 -17.36
N PRO A 188 -13.69 22.03 -17.38
CA PRO A 188 -14.95 22.53 -17.92
C PRO A 188 -15.62 23.48 -16.90
N VAL A 189 -16.02 24.67 -17.36
CA VAL A 189 -16.85 25.59 -16.58
C VAL A 189 -18.09 25.95 -17.38
N THR A 190 -19.27 25.72 -16.81
CA THR A 190 -20.54 26.13 -17.39
C THR A 190 -21.08 27.36 -16.68
N VAL A 191 -21.46 28.39 -17.45
CA VAL A 191 -22.18 29.56 -16.98
C VAL A 191 -23.59 29.51 -17.56
N TYR A 192 -24.57 29.36 -16.67
CA TYR A 192 -25.97 29.35 -17.03
C TYR A 192 -26.54 30.78 -17.15
N ASP A 193 -27.55 30.96 -17.99
CA ASP A 193 -28.33 32.21 -18.14
C ASP A 193 -27.50 33.47 -18.43
N VAL A 194 -26.51 33.35 -19.32
CA VAL A 194 -25.71 34.47 -19.82
C VAL A 194 -26.58 35.37 -20.70
N ASP A 195 -26.83 36.60 -20.24
CA ASP A 195 -27.54 37.63 -21.00
C ASP A 195 -26.72 38.05 -22.24
N ALA A 196 -27.26 37.73 -23.43
CA ALA A 196 -26.75 38.18 -24.71
C ALA A 196 -27.75 39.10 -25.44
N SER A 197 -28.56 39.88 -24.71
CA SER A 197 -29.53 40.84 -25.27
C SER A 197 -28.92 41.86 -26.23
N GLN A 198 -27.62 42.14 -26.09
CA GLN A 198 -26.78 42.93 -26.99
C GLN A 198 -26.40 42.23 -28.31
N GLY A 199 -26.77 40.96 -28.49
CA GLY A 199 -26.54 40.17 -29.70
C GLY A 199 -25.15 39.54 -29.81
N TYR A 200 -24.44 39.36 -28.69
CA TYR A 200 -23.14 38.69 -28.66
C TYR A 200 -22.79 38.15 -27.26
N ILE A 201 -21.90 37.16 -27.24
CA ILE A 201 -21.19 36.67 -26.06
C ILE A 201 -19.72 37.06 -26.18
N GLU A 202 -19.21 37.69 -25.13
CA GLU A 202 -17.82 38.10 -24.98
C GLU A 202 -17.21 37.37 -23.77
N VAL A 203 -16.08 36.70 -24.01
CA VAL A 203 -15.34 35.93 -23.03
C VAL A 203 -13.95 36.52 -22.91
N THR A 204 -13.66 37.15 -21.77
CA THR A 204 -12.34 37.67 -21.43
C THR A 204 -11.61 36.68 -20.55
N ILE A 205 -10.39 36.31 -20.93
CA ILE A 205 -9.54 35.37 -20.20
C ILE A 205 -8.29 36.10 -19.74
N GLU A 206 -7.96 35.95 -18.46
CA GLU A 206 -6.77 36.56 -17.86
C GLU A 206 -6.15 35.69 -16.77
N LYS A 207 -4.87 35.94 -16.49
CA LYS A 207 -4.18 35.42 -15.32
C LYS A 207 -4.68 36.19 -14.08
N THR A 208 -4.99 35.50 -12.99
CA THR A 208 -5.44 36.15 -11.74
C THR A 208 -4.38 37.09 -11.15
N ALA A 209 -4.85 38.17 -10.49
CA ALA A 209 -4.02 39.24 -9.94
C ALA A 209 -3.37 38.92 -8.58
N THR A 210 -3.69 37.79 -7.95
CA THR A 210 -2.95 37.26 -6.78
C THR A 210 -1.59 36.77 -7.27
N GLY A 211 -0.66 37.72 -7.37
CA GLY A 211 0.64 37.54 -7.99
C GLY A 211 1.49 36.44 -7.37
N ASP A 212 2.72 36.34 -7.87
CA ASP A 212 3.80 35.40 -7.50
C ASP A 212 4.21 35.42 -5.99
N GLN A 213 3.36 35.95 -5.11
CA GLN A 213 3.52 35.91 -3.67
C GLN A 213 3.30 34.49 -3.17
N PRO A 214 4.27 33.92 -2.46
CA PRO A 214 4.11 32.62 -1.89
C PRO A 214 2.94 32.58 -0.90
N ILE A 215 2.02 31.64 -1.05
CA ILE A 215 0.97 31.36 -0.07
C ILE A 215 1.62 30.50 1.00
N THR A 216 1.71 31.07 2.20
CA THR A 216 2.29 30.40 3.35
C THR A 216 1.19 30.02 4.33
N TRP A 217 1.11 28.75 4.69
CA TRP A 217 0.26 28.26 5.77
C TRP A 217 1.12 27.50 6.77
N THR A 218 0.65 27.49 8.01
CA THR A 218 1.33 26.86 9.11
C THR A 218 0.42 25.79 9.68
N TYR A 219 0.92 24.57 9.78
CA TYR A 219 0.15 23.40 10.22
C TYR A 219 0.96 22.57 11.21
N TRP A 220 0.28 21.65 11.89
CA TRP A 220 0.92 20.71 12.79
C TRP A 220 1.32 19.47 12.02
N GLN A 221 2.62 19.23 11.92
CA GLN A 221 3.17 18.01 11.37
C GLN A 221 3.38 17.03 12.52
N ASP A 222 2.81 15.85 12.38
CA ASP A 222 2.81 14.78 13.38
C ASP A 222 3.27 13.45 12.76
N GLU A 223 4.19 13.52 11.79
CA GLU A 223 4.62 12.36 10.98
C GLU A 223 5.39 11.29 11.75
N ASP A 224 5.89 11.62 12.94
CA ASP A 224 6.75 10.78 13.76
C ASP A 224 6.07 10.51 15.12
N PRO A 225 5.62 9.27 15.39
CA PRO A 225 4.98 8.92 16.67
C PRO A 225 5.92 9.10 17.88
N THR A 226 7.21 9.34 17.65
CA THR A 226 8.22 9.55 18.70
C THR A 226 8.54 11.03 18.95
N GLN A 227 8.00 11.96 18.15
CA GLN A 227 8.20 13.40 18.33
C GLN A 227 6.89 14.11 18.67
N PRO A 228 6.94 15.14 19.54
CA PRO A 228 5.77 15.96 19.76
C PRO A 228 5.37 16.70 18.47
N PRO A 229 4.06 16.90 18.21
CA PRO A 229 3.59 17.64 17.05
C PRO A 229 4.32 18.97 16.96
N TYR A 230 4.89 19.27 15.79
CA TYR A 230 5.60 20.52 15.57
C TYR A 230 4.94 21.32 14.48
N GLN A 231 4.99 22.63 14.67
CA GLN A 231 4.37 23.55 13.73
C GLN A 231 5.31 23.76 12.56
N THR A 232 4.95 23.25 11.38
CA THR A 232 5.70 23.49 10.15
C THR A 232 4.97 24.47 9.28
N THR A 233 5.72 25.18 8.45
CA THR A 233 5.19 26.23 7.59
C THR A 233 5.53 25.88 6.15
N ALA A 234 4.52 25.47 5.40
CA ALA A 234 4.70 25.22 3.99
C ALA A 234 4.27 26.45 3.18
N THR A 235 4.99 26.64 2.09
CA THR A 235 4.92 27.83 1.26
C THR A 235 4.76 27.37 -0.18
N LEU A 236 3.53 27.48 -0.69
CA LEU A 236 3.25 27.34 -2.11
C LEU A 236 3.81 28.57 -2.80
N VAL A 237 4.73 28.40 -3.74
CA VAL A 237 5.19 29.49 -4.62
C VAL A 237 4.41 29.33 -5.91
N PRO A 238 3.38 30.17 -6.17
CA PRO A 238 2.63 30.05 -7.41
C PRO A 238 3.57 30.35 -8.59
N ALA A 239 3.92 29.33 -9.36
CA ALA A 239 4.49 29.53 -10.67
C ALA A 239 3.32 29.47 -11.64
N PHE A 240 2.93 30.58 -12.24
CA PHE A 240 1.82 30.65 -13.20
C PHE A 240 2.34 30.48 -14.63
N SER A 241 1.58 29.81 -15.50
CA SER A 241 1.77 29.84 -16.96
C SER A 241 0.95 30.98 -17.58
N GLN A 242 0.89 31.02 -18.91
CA GLN A 242 0.02 31.92 -19.66
C GLN A 242 -1.44 31.51 -19.47
N ALA A 243 -2.37 32.46 -19.49
CA ALA A 243 -3.79 32.16 -19.46
C ALA A 243 -4.18 31.42 -20.75
N GLY A 244 -4.78 30.23 -20.63
CA GLY A 244 -5.12 29.34 -21.74
C GLY A 244 -6.63 29.19 -21.93
N LEU A 245 -7.08 29.23 -23.19
CA LEU A 245 -8.46 28.94 -23.60
C LEU A 245 -8.45 27.79 -24.62
N GLN A 246 -9.16 26.70 -24.32
CA GLN A 246 -9.15 25.45 -25.10
C GLN A 246 -10.41 25.32 -25.98
N ALA A 247 -11.58 25.45 -25.38
CA ALA A 247 -12.85 25.34 -26.10
C ALA A 247 -13.94 26.25 -25.54
N ILE A 248 -14.90 26.58 -26.40
CA ILE A 248 -16.14 27.26 -26.03
C ILE A 248 -17.31 26.56 -26.71
N GLU A 249 -18.35 26.27 -25.95
CA GLU A 249 -19.68 25.94 -26.46
C GLU A 249 -20.72 26.97 -25.99
N VAL A 250 -21.59 27.38 -26.91
CA VAL A 250 -22.68 28.32 -26.66
C VAL A 250 -24.00 27.71 -27.09
N HIS A 251 -24.92 27.58 -26.12
CA HIS A 251 -26.22 26.95 -26.28
C HIS A 251 -27.32 27.91 -25.82
N PRO A 252 -28.51 27.91 -26.45
CA PRO A 252 -29.66 28.63 -25.91
C PRO A 252 -29.94 28.21 -24.47
N ALA A 253 -30.31 29.15 -23.59
CA ALA A 253 -30.65 28.83 -22.22
C ALA A 253 -31.82 27.85 -22.16
N ALA A 254 -31.64 26.78 -21.38
CA ALA A 254 -32.66 25.81 -21.06
C ALA A 254 -32.43 25.34 -19.62
N GLU A 255 -33.48 25.38 -18.80
CA GLU A 255 -33.42 24.89 -17.42
C GLU A 255 -33.42 23.36 -17.39
N PRO A 256 -32.65 22.73 -16.47
CA PRO A 256 -32.72 21.29 -16.27
C PRO A 256 -34.10 20.89 -15.69
N PRO A 257 -34.48 19.60 -15.79
CA PRO A 257 -35.80 19.12 -15.36
C PRO A 257 -36.05 19.35 -13.87
N LEU A 258 -35.00 19.20 -13.05
CA LEU A 258 -34.97 19.49 -11.63
C LEU A 258 -33.79 20.41 -11.33
N VAL A 259 -33.99 21.39 -10.45
CA VAL A 259 -32.96 22.34 -10.03
C VAL A 259 -32.75 22.28 -8.51
N GLY A 260 -31.50 22.50 -8.09
CA GLY A 260 -31.16 22.62 -6.69
C GLY A 260 -31.69 23.91 -6.07
N SER A 261 -32.01 23.86 -4.78
CA SER A 261 -32.41 25.01 -3.97
C SER A 261 -31.76 24.93 -2.59
N ALA A 262 -31.87 25.99 -1.80
CA ALA A 262 -31.35 26.00 -0.43
C ALA A 262 -31.99 24.94 0.52
N PHE A 263 -33.11 24.33 0.12
CA PHE A 263 -33.88 23.38 0.94
C PHE A 263 -34.10 22.02 0.26
N GLY A 264 -33.29 21.68 -0.75
CA GLY A 264 -33.42 20.45 -1.54
C GLY A 264 -33.72 20.74 -3.01
N ILE A 265 -34.44 19.86 -3.69
CA ILE A 265 -34.73 19.99 -5.14
C ILE A 265 -36.13 20.53 -5.42
N ILE A 266 -36.29 21.25 -6.52
CA ILE A 266 -37.58 21.75 -7.02
C ILE A 266 -37.77 21.44 -8.51
N GLU A 267 -39.00 21.52 -8.99
CA GLU A 267 -39.34 21.37 -10.42
C GLU A 267 -38.71 22.53 -11.23
N GLY A 268 -37.95 22.18 -12.27
CA GLY A 268 -37.44 23.12 -13.28
C GLY A 268 -38.27 23.03 -14.56
N SER A 269 -37.67 22.54 -15.65
CA SER A 269 -38.37 22.37 -16.94
C SER A 269 -39.28 21.13 -17.04
N ALA A 270 -39.27 20.25 -16.04
CA ALA A 270 -40.12 19.05 -16.02
C ALA A 270 -41.61 19.40 -15.90
N ALA A 271 -42.48 18.58 -16.52
CA ALA A 271 -43.92 18.75 -16.38
C ALA A 271 -44.40 18.33 -14.98
N SER A 272 -45.03 19.26 -14.26
CA SER A 272 -45.58 19.00 -12.93
C SER A 272 -46.63 17.89 -12.95
N THR A 273 -46.38 16.81 -12.19
CA THR A 273 -47.30 15.67 -12.02
C THR A 273 -47.36 15.25 -10.55
N PRO A 274 -48.47 14.67 -10.05
CA PRO A 274 -48.54 14.20 -8.67
C PRO A 274 -47.43 13.20 -8.30
N GLN A 275 -47.01 12.38 -9.25
CA GLN A 275 -45.92 11.41 -9.08
C GLN A 275 -44.57 12.10 -8.90
N LEU A 276 -44.26 13.10 -9.73
CA LEU A 276 -43.04 13.90 -9.62
C LEU A 276 -43.00 14.69 -8.31
N THR A 277 -44.11 15.35 -7.95
CA THR A 277 -44.21 16.09 -6.68
C THR A 277 -44.01 15.16 -5.47
N ASN A 278 -44.52 13.92 -5.53
CA ASN A 278 -44.29 12.92 -4.49
C ASN A 278 -42.82 12.51 -4.38
N ALA A 279 -42.15 12.23 -5.51
CA ALA A 279 -40.73 11.88 -5.53
C ALA A 279 -39.85 13.00 -4.94
N ILE A 280 -40.09 14.25 -5.35
CA ILE A 280 -39.41 15.45 -4.80
C ILE A 280 -39.66 15.59 -3.29
N THR A 281 -40.90 15.33 -2.83
CA THR A 281 -41.24 15.42 -1.41
C THR A 281 -40.50 14.37 -0.59
N LEU A 282 -40.37 13.14 -1.09
CA LEU A 282 -39.60 12.07 -0.43
C LEU A 282 -38.12 12.46 -0.31
N PHE A 283 -37.54 12.96 -1.41
CA PHE A 283 -36.15 13.42 -1.44
C PHE A 283 -35.90 14.54 -0.41
N ASN A 284 -36.72 15.60 -0.43
CA ASN A 284 -36.56 16.75 0.46
C ASN A 284 -36.84 16.42 1.93
N ASN A 285 -37.54 15.32 2.23
CA ASN A 285 -37.75 14.83 3.58
C ASN A 285 -36.63 13.87 4.06
N GLY A 286 -35.66 13.54 3.20
CA GLY A 286 -34.56 12.63 3.51
C GLY A 286 -34.86 11.14 3.30
N ASP A 287 -36.03 10.77 2.76
CA ASP A 287 -36.34 9.38 2.37
C ASP A 287 -35.81 9.11 0.96
N ILE A 288 -34.49 8.91 0.86
CA ILE A 288 -33.79 8.84 -0.43
C ILE A 288 -34.05 7.54 -1.17
N LEU A 289 -34.14 6.41 -0.46
CA LEU A 289 -34.52 5.13 -1.09
C LEU A 289 -35.95 5.18 -1.62
N GLY A 290 -36.89 5.72 -0.85
CA GLY A 290 -38.27 5.95 -1.31
C GLY A 290 -38.34 6.94 -2.48
N ALA A 291 -37.50 7.98 -2.48
CA ALA A 291 -37.41 8.92 -3.58
C ALA A 291 -36.86 8.25 -4.85
N LEU A 292 -35.80 7.43 -4.75
CA LEU A 292 -35.22 6.69 -5.86
C LEU A 292 -36.26 5.76 -6.51
N ASP A 293 -37.00 4.99 -5.71
CA ASP A 293 -38.10 4.15 -6.20
C ASP A 293 -39.18 4.98 -6.91
N ALA A 294 -39.54 6.14 -6.34
CA ALA A 294 -40.54 7.03 -6.93
C ALA A 294 -40.06 7.65 -8.25
N PHE A 295 -38.78 8.02 -8.36
CA PHE A 295 -38.18 8.50 -9.62
C PHE A 295 -38.10 7.39 -10.66
N ASN A 296 -37.69 6.17 -10.28
CA ASN A 296 -37.63 5.00 -11.16
C ASN A 296 -38.99 4.70 -11.82
N ALA A 297 -40.09 4.96 -11.12
CA ALA A 297 -41.45 4.75 -11.60
C ALA A 297 -41.97 5.84 -12.56
N LEU A 298 -41.24 6.95 -12.77
CA LEU A 298 -41.67 8.02 -13.67
C LEU A 298 -41.58 7.60 -15.14
N SER A 299 -42.61 7.98 -15.91
CA SER A 299 -42.66 7.75 -17.36
C SER A 299 -41.89 8.80 -18.17
N ASP A 300 -41.62 9.97 -17.58
CA ASP A 300 -40.82 11.02 -18.20
C ASP A 300 -39.32 10.69 -18.01
N PRO A 301 -38.58 10.37 -19.09
CA PRO A 301 -37.18 9.98 -18.98
C PRO A 301 -36.28 11.12 -18.49
N TYR A 302 -36.63 12.38 -18.72
CA TYR A 302 -35.85 13.53 -18.24
C TYR A 302 -35.95 13.69 -16.72
N ALA A 303 -37.19 13.70 -16.21
CA ALA A 303 -37.44 13.79 -14.77
C ALA A 303 -36.92 12.57 -14.01
N ARG A 304 -37.02 11.36 -14.60
CA ARG A 304 -36.45 10.14 -14.05
C ARG A 304 -34.93 10.22 -13.92
N ALA A 305 -34.22 10.47 -15.01
CA ALA A 305 -32.76 10.53 -15.00
C ALA A 305 -32.24 11.65 -14.09
N SER A 306 -32.87 12.82 -14.13
CA SER A 306 -32.50 13.94 -13.25
C SER A 306 -32.72 13.60 -11.78
N GLY A 307 -33.84 12.98 -11.41
CA GLY A 307 -34.13 12.59 -10.04
C GLY A 307 -33.22 11.47 -9.51
N GLN A 308 -32.94 10.47 -10.35
CA GLN A 308 -31.94 9.43 -10.04
C GLN A 308 -30.56 10.04 -9.81
N PHE A 309 -30.14 11.01 -10.63
CA PHE A 309 -28.85 11.67 -10.47
C PHE A 309 -28.74 12.44 -9.15
N TRP A 310 -29.81 13.17 -8.76
CA TRP A 310 -29.89 13.80 -7.44
C TRP A 310 -29.84 12.80 -6.29
N CYS A 311 -30.47 11.63 -6.43
CA CYS A 311 -30.39 10.56 -5.42
C CYS A 311 -28.96 10.00 -5.31
N ALA A 312 -28.29 9.76 -6.44
CA ALA A 312 -26.90 9.30 -6.46
C ALA A 312 -25.94 10.31 -5.80
N GLY A 313 -26.22 11.61 -5.92
CA GLY A 313 -25.43 12.67 -5.30
C GLY A 313 -25.74 12.93 -3.81
N HIS A 314 -26.65 12.17 -3.20
CA HIS A 314 -27.04 12.34 -1.81
C HIS A 314 -26.17 11.51 -0.85
N PRO A 315 -25.69 12.04 0.29
CA PRO A 315 -24.82 11.32 1.25
C PRO A 315 -25.36 10.01 1.82
N ALA A 316 -26.67 9.80 1.74
CA ALA A 316 -27.36 8.60 2.23
C ALA A 316 -27.19 7.39 1.29
N ILE A 317 -26.77 7.61 0.04
CA ILE A 317 -26.37 6.55 -0.89
C ILE A 317 -24.85 6.45 -0.82
N TYR A 318 -24.33 5.30 -0.42
CA TYR A 318 -22.90 5.07 -0.22
C TYR A 318 -22.37 3.69 -0.65
N GLU A 319 -23.22 2.86 -1.26
CA GLU A 319 -22.90 1.54 -1.84
C GLU A 319 -23.33 1.38 -3.33
N ASP A 320 -24.32 2.15 -3.81
CA ASP A 320 -25.00 1.93 -5.10
C ASP A 320 -24.84 3.09 -6.12
N GLU A 321 -24.03 4.10 -5.83
CA GLU A 321 -23.93 5.34 -6.60
C GLU A 321 -23.63 5.07 -8.07
N ARG A 322 -22.65 4.20 -8.34
CA ARG A 322 -22.22 3.86 -9.71
C ARG A 322 -23.31 3.10 -10.48
N VAL A 323 -24.07 2.25 -9.81
CA VAL A 323 -25.21 1.54 -10.41
C VAL A 323 -26.29 2.54 -10.83
N ILE A 324 -26.62 3.49 -9.96
CA ILE A 324 -27.61 4.53 -10.26
C ILE A 324 -27.09 5.45 -11.39
N LEU A 325 -25.82 5.85 -11.35
CA LEU A 325 -25.20 6.69 -12.39
C LEU A 325 -25.16 5.99 -13.74
N ALA A 326 -24.91 4.68 -13.79
CA ALA A 326 -24.94 3.91 -15.03
C ALA A 326 -26.34 3.91 -15.68
N ASP A 327 -27.40 3.78 -14.87
CA ASP A 327 -28.80 3.87 -15.34
C ASP A 327 -29.16 5.28 -15.84
N VAL A 328 -28.69 6.32 -15.14
CA VAL A 328 -28.82 7.72 -15.56
C VAL A 328 -28.15 7.95 -16.90
N ILE A 329 -26.88 7.55 -17.05
CA ILE A 329 -26.09 7.67 -18.28
C ILE A 329 -26.80 6.95 -19.42
N SER A 330 -27.22 5.70 -19.23
CA SER A 330 -27.91 4.92 -20.26
C SER A 330 -29.21 5.59 -20.73
N THR A 331 -30.00 6.12 -19.80
CA THR A 331 -31.23 6.86 -20.14
C THR A 331 -30.93 8.11 -20.97
N LEU A 332 -29.93 8.90 -20.57
CA LEU A 332 -29.56 10.15 -21.23
C LEU A 332 -28.91 9.92 -22.60
N GLU A 333 -28.11 8.86 -22.76
CA GLU A 333 -27.57 8.45 -24.07
C GLU A 333 -28.68 8.16 -25.07
N GLY A 334 -29.74 7.47 -24.64
CA GLY A 334 -30.92 7.24 -25.46
C GLY A 334 -31.61 8.54 -25.92
N LEU A 335 -31.70 9.53 -25.03
CA LEU A 335 -32.28 10.85 -25.34
C LEU A 335 -31.41 11.62 -26.34
N VAL A 336 -30.11 11.72 -26.10
CA VAL A 336 -29.15 12.43 -26.98
C VAL A 336 -29.08 11.76 -28.36
N ALA A 337 -29.10 10.43 -28.42
CA ALA A 337 -29.13 9.71 -29.70
C ALA A 337 -30.41 10.01 -30.52
N SER A 338 -31.54 10.21 -29.83
CA SER A 338 -32.82 10.55 -30.48
C SER A 338 -32.89 12.01 -30.94
N ASN A 339 -32.20 12.92 -30.24
CA ASN A 339 -32.11 14.34 -30.57
C ASN A 339 -30.73 14.90 -30.23
N PRO A 340 -29.76 14.88 -31.17
CA PRO A 340 -28.41 15.38 -30.91
C PRO A 340 -28.29 16.89 -30.66
N GLN A 341 -29.38 17.66 -30.78
CA GLN A 341 -29.44 19.08 -30.45
C GLN A 341 -30.05 19.34 -29.08
N ASP A 342 -30.38 18.28 -28.32
CA ASP A 342 -30.91 18.38 -26.97
C ASP A 342 -29.80 18.75 -25.98
N TRP A 343 -29.67 20.04 -25.71
CA TRP A 343 -28.70 20.57 -24.75
C TRP A 343 -28.93 20.02 -23.34
N VAL A 344 -30.19 19.93 -22.88
CA VAL A 344 -30.50 19.52 -21.50
C VAL A 344 -30.06 18.07 -21.27
N ALA A 345 -30.39 17.17 -22.19
CA ALA A 345 -29.93 15.78 -22.11
C ALA A 345 -28.41 15.67 -22.26
N SER A 346 -27.80 16.47 -23.14
CA SER A 346 -26.35 16.46 -23.36
C SER A 346 -25.55 17.04 -22.17
N ASP A 347 -26.08 18.04 -21.48
CA ASP A 347 -25.46 18.64 -20.29
C ASP A 347 -25.53 17.65 -19.13
N LEU A 348 -26.73 17.13 -18.84
CA LEU A 348 -26.91 16.11 -17.81
C LEU A 348 -26.05 14.86 -18.07
N LEU A 349 -25.94 14.40 -19.32
CA LEU A 349 -25.11 13.25 -19.67
C LEU A 349 -23.63 13.53 -19.39
N HIS A 350 -23.16 14.73 -19.72
CA HIS A 350 -21.79 15.13 -19.44
C HIS A 350 -21.51 15.16 -17.93
N GLN A 351 -22.38 15.81 -17.15
CA GLN A 351 -22.26 15.88 -15.70
C GLN A 351 -22.32 14.50 -15.02
N ALA A 352 -23.23 13.62 -15.47
CA ALA A 352 -23.35 12.26 -14.95
C ALA A 352 -22.09 11.42 -15.25
N ARG A 353 -21.48 11.61 -16.43
CA ARG A 353 -20.21 10.95 -16.79
C ARG A 353 -19.04 11.45 -15.94
N LEU A 354 -18.97 12.74 -15.63
CA LEU A 354 -17.94 13.28 -14.72
C LEU A 354 -18.09 12.69 -13.31
N ALA A 355 -19.33 12.58 -12.81
CA ALA A 355 -19.62 11.97 -11.51
C ALA A 355 -19.27 10.47 -11.47
N GLU A 356 -19.68 9.71 -12.50
CA GLU A 356 -19.39 8.28 -12.59
C GLU A 356 -17.89 8.02 -12.71
N GLU A 357 -17.18 8.81 -13.51
CA GLU A 357 -15.74 8.67 -13.66
C GLU A 357 -14.98 9.03 -12.36
N ALA A 358 -15.44 10.03 -11.61
CA ALA A 358 -14.86 10.35 -10.31
C ALA A 358 -14.99 9.21 -9.30
N GLU A 359 -16.16 8.55 -9.26
CA GLU A 359 -16.41 7.35 -8.45
C GLU A 359 -15.58 6.16 -8.96
N TYR A 360 -15.52 5.95 -10.27
CA TYR A 360 -14.72 4.91 -10.90
C TYR A 360 -13.24 5.06 -10.53
N LEU A 361 -12.66 6.24 -10.71
CA LEU A 361 -11.26 6.52 -10.37
C LEU A 361 -10.99 6.29 -8.87
N ARG A 362 -11.93 6.64 -7.98
CA ARG A 362 -11.80 6.31 -6.55
C ARG A 362 -11.81 4.80 -6.30
N SER A 363 -12.52 4.02 -7.11
CA SER A 363 -12.52 2.55 -6.97
C SER A 363 -11.24 1.88 -7.50
N LEU A 364 -10.42 2.59 -8.30
CA LEU A 364 -9.17 2.07 -8.84
C LEU A 364 -8.04 2.21 -7.82
N PHE A 365 -7.85 1.15 -7.05
CA PHE A 365 -6.76 1.02 -6.11
C PHE A 365 -5.79 -0.10 -6.57
N GLY A 366 -4.80 0.22 -7.41
CA GLY A 366 -3.87 -0.77 -8.00
C GLY A 366 -3.29 -0.35 -9.36
N TYR A 367 -2.04 -0.72 -9.69
CA TYR A 367 -1.48 -0.46 -11.04
C TYR A 367 -2.26 -1.19 -12.14
N GLU A 368 -2.79 -2.38 -11.89
CA GLU A 368 -3.49 -3.14 -12.91
C GLU A 368 -4.84 -2.52 -13.31
N ALA A 369 -5.44 -1.72 -12.43
CA ALA A 369 -6.75 -1.16 -12.66
C ALA A 369 -6.75 -0.11 -13.80
N ALA A 370 -5.60 0.48 -14.15
CA ALA A 370 -5.42 1.38 -15.31
C ALA A 370 -3.97 1.76 -15.68
N GLY A 371 -2.96 1.00 -15.26
CA GLY A 371 -1.53 1.26 -15.52
C GLY A 371 -0.90 2.35 -14.65
N LEU A 372 -1.58 2.83 -13.61
CA LEU A 372 -1.15 3.97 -12.77
C LEU A 372 -1.38 3.67 -11.27
N ASP A 373 -0.64 4.35 -10.40
CA ASP A 373 -0.79 4.18 -8.94
C ASP A 373 -2.12 4.75 -8.41
N ALA A 374 -2.53 4.27 -7.23
CA ALA A 374 -3.78 4.71 -6.62
C ALA A 374 -3.80 6.22 -6.32
N ALA A 375 -2.67 6.80 -5.88
CA ALA A 375 -2.58 8.24 -5.59
C ALA A 375 -2.93 9.09 -6.82
N THR A 376 -2.50 8.65 -8.01
CA THR A 376 -2.81 9.26 -9.31
C THR A 376 -4.32 9.22 -9.59
N HIS A 377 -4.96 8.06 -9.38
CA HIS A 377 -6.40 7.95 -9.58
C HIS A 377 -7.21 8.83 -8.62
N LEU A 378 -6.80 8.90 -7.35
CA LEU A 378 -7.43 9.79 -6.37
C LEU A 378 -7.24 11.25 -6.71
N GLY A 379 -6.06 11.63 -7.20
CA GLY A 379 -5.80 12.97 -7.73
C GLY A 379 -6.79 13.32 -8.84
N ARG A 380 -7.00 12.43 -9.82
CA ARG A 380 -7.97 12.64 -10.91
C ARG A 380 -9.40 12.72 -10.40
N SER A 381 -9.79 11.83 -9.48
CA SER A 381 -11.11 11.83 -8.86
C SER A 381 -11.39 13.16 -8.15
N CYS A 382 -10.45 13.67 -7.33
CA CYS A 382 -10.55 14.99 -6.70
C CYS A 382 -10.74 16.09 -7.74
N SER A 383 -9.88 16.09 -8.76
CA SER A 383 -9.87 17.14 -9.77
C SER A 383 -11.14 17.16 -10.62
N LEU A 384 -11.91 16.07 -10.71
CA LEU A 384 -13.23 16.06 -11.37
C LEU A 384 -14.28 16.71 -10.47
N VAL A 385 -14.36 16.29 -9.20
CA VAL A 385 -15.41 16.74 -8.26
C VAL A 385 -15.25 18.19 -7.82
N GLU A 386 -14.04 18.73 -7.83
CA GLU A 386 -13.76 20.15 -7.54
C GLU A 386 -14.43 21.12 -8.53
N ASN A 387 -14.84 20.65 -9.72
CA ASN A 387 -15.51 21.48 -10.73
C ASN A 387 -17.02 21.60 -10.52
N PHE A 388 -17.60 20.83 -9.60
CA PHE A 388 -19.04 20.86 -9.37
C PHE A 388 -19.45 22.17 -8.69
N ASP A 389 -20.44 22.85 -9.28
CA ASP A 389 -20.98 24.06 -8.68
C ASP A 389 -21.87 23.75 -7.46
N SER A 390 -22.20 24.78 -6.67
CA SER A 390 -22.97 24.63 -5.43
C SER A 390 -24.38 24.08 -5.59
N PHE A 391 -24.92 24.00 -6.81
CA PHE A 391 -26.25 23.46 -7.13
C PHE A 391 -26.17 22.24 -8.05
N HIS A 392 -24.97 21.70 -8.28
CA HIS A 392 -24.77 20.50 -9.07
C HIS A 392 -25.40 19.28 -8.36
N PRO A 393 -26.08 18.36 -9.08
CA PRO A 393 -26.76 17.20 -8.48
C PRO A 393 -25.85 16.32 -7.63
N TYR A 394 -24.55 16.34 -7.91
CA TYR A 394 -23.53 15.51 -7.27
C TYR A 394 -22.57 16.28 -6.36
N MET A 395 -22.78 17.59 -6.13
CA MET A 395 -21.83 18.43 -5.40
C MET A 395 -21.49 17.88 -4.01
N THR A 396 -22.50 17.58 -3.20
CA THR A 396 -22.29 17.11 -1.82
C THR A 396 -21.56 15.76 -1.78
N LYS A 397 -21.87 14.85 -2.70
CA LYS A 397 -21.12 13.60 -2.84
C LYS A 397 -19.70 13.82 -3.34
N GLY A 398 -19.51 14.78 -4.23
CA GLY A 398 -18.19 15.26 -4.66
C GLY A 398 -17.33 15.76 -3.50
N GLU A 399 -17.90 16.51 -2.55
CA GLU A 399 -17.20 16.91 -1.32
C GLU A 399 -16.79 15.70 -0.46
N ILE A 400 -17.65 14.66 -0.40
CA ILE A 400 -17.34 13.40 0.28
C ILE A 400 -16.19 12.67 -0.40
N LEU A 401 -16.24 12.50 -1.72
CA LEU A 401 -15.14 11.94 -2.49
C LEU A 401 -13.86 12.72 -2.27
N TRP A 402 -13.93 14.06 -2.30
CA TRP A 402 -12.78 14.92 -2.09
C TRP A 402 -12.09 14.65 -0.75
N PHE A 403 -12.82 14.68 0.36
CA PHE A 403 -12.19 14.47 1.67
C PHE A 403 -11.75 13.03 1.89
N ARG A 404 -12.44 12.04 1.30
CA ARG A 404 -12.03 10.63 1.33
C ARG A 404 -10.75 10.40 0.56
N ASN A 405 -10.62 11.04 -0.59
CA ASN A 405 -9.42 10.97 -1.42
C ASN A 405 -8.25 11.63 -0.69
N ARG A 406 -8.42 12.87 -0.21
CA ARG A 406 -7.35 13.68 0.40
C ARG A 406 -6.97 13.23 1.80
N GLY A 407 -7.96 12.97 2.65
CA GLY A 407 -7.72 12.46 4.00
C GLY A 407 -7.30 10.99 4.00
N GLY A 408 -7.68 10.21 2.98
CA GLY A 408 -7.25 8.82 2.81
C GLY A 408 -5.79 8.64 2.36
N LEU A 409 -5.17 9.67 1.76
CA LEU A 409 -3.75 9.65 1.37
C LEU A 409 -2.81 9.44 2.57
N ASP A 410 -3.17 9.96 3.75
CA ASP A 410 -2.34 9.79 4.94
C ASP A 410 -3.10 9.09 6.07
N PRO A 411 -3.00 7.76 6.16
CA PRO A 411 -3.65 6.99 7.22
C PRO A 411 -2.98 7.18 8.59
N ARG A 412 -1.94 8.01 8.73
CA ARG A 412 -1.40 8.45 10.03
C ARG A 412 -2.16 9.65 10.59
N ARG A 413 -2.87 10.44 9.76
CA ARG A 413 -3.68 11.64 10.12
C ARG A 413 -2.87 12.89 10.48
N VAL A 414 -1.75 13.10 9.79
CA VAL A 414 -0.68 14.02 10.23
C VAL A 414 -0.38 15.12 9.20
N THR A 415 -1.27 15.25 8.22
CA THR A 415 -1.14 16.18 7.09
C THR A 415 -2.20 17.27 7.15
N VAL A 416 -1.92 18.39 6.46
CA VAL A 416 -2.91 19.46 6.26
C VAL A 416 -4.17 18.95 5.59
N SER A 417 -4.02 18.01 4.68
CA SER A 417 -5.12 17.44 3.92
C SER A 417 -6.07 16.64 4.80
N TRP A 418 -5.53 15.96 5.82
CA TRP A 418 -6.34 15.38 6.88
C TRP A 418 -7.14 16.44 7.65
N GLU A 419 -6.48 17.52 8.10
CA GLU A 419 -7.16 18.59 8.85
C GLU A 419 -8.30 19.25 8.04
N ILE A 420 -8.07 19.48 6.74
CA ILE A 420 -9.09 20.02 5.84
C ILE A 420 -10.21 19.00 5.60
N ALA A 421 -9.87 17.73 5.37
CA ALA A 421 -10.85 16.66 5.20
C ALA A 421 -11.79 16.55 6.41
N GLN A 422 -11.23 16.59 7.62
CA GLN A 422 -12.02 16.58 8.86
C GLN A 422 -12.90 17.83 8.99
N PHE A 423 -12.40 19.02 8.66
CA PHE A 423 -13.20 20.26 8.69
C PHE A 423 -14.40 20.17 7.75
N GLU A 424 -14.20 19.72 6.51
CA GLU A 424 -15.29 19.57 5.54
C GLU A 424 -16.29 18.50 5.97
N ALA A 425 -15.81 17.38 6.52
CA ALA A 425 -16.68 16.34 7.08
C ALA A 425 -17.53 16.88 8.25
N GLN A 426 -16.96 17.67 9.17
CA GLN A 426 -17.71 18.29 10.27
C GLN A 426 -18.78 19.27 9.80
N ARG A 427 -18.52 20.00 8.70
CA ARG A 427 -19.52 20.86 8.07
C ARG A 427 -20.69 20.05 7.52
N LEU A 428 -20.41 18.90 6.90
CA LEU A 428 -21.43 18.02 6.33
C LEU A 428 -22.21 17.23 7.39
N ASP A 429 -21.55 16.78 8.46
CA ASP A 429 -22.14 15.96 9.53
C ASP A 429 -23.36 16.63 10.19
N ILE A 430 -23.30 17.96 10.40
CA ILE A 430 -24.39 18.78 10.96
C ILE A 430 -25.71 18.57 10.21
N TRP A 431 -25.63 18.33 8.90
CA TRP A 431 -26.78 18.21 8.02
C TRP A 431 -27.05 16.76 7.59
N TRP A 432 -26.00 15.93 7.52
CA TRP A 432 -26.00 14.67 6.78
C TRP A 432 -25.19 13.53 7.44
N GLY A 433 -25.07 13.51 8.78
CA GLY A 433 -24.41 12.46 9.57
C GLY A 433 -24.99 11.04 9.47
N VAL A 434 -25.71 10.75 8.37
CA VAL A 434 -26.20 9.41 7.99
C VAL A 434 -25.15 8.60 7.24
N SER A 435 -24.14 9.25 6.65
CA SER A 435 -23.05 8.55 5.97
C SER A 435 -22.00 8.06 6.97
N PRO A 436 -21.61 6.77 6.93
CA PRO A 436 -20.54 6.26 7.79
C PRO A 436 -19.20 6.95 7.50
N PHE A 437 -18.94 7.34 6.25
CA PHE A 437 -17.74 8.07 5.86
C PHE A 437 -17.72 9.49 6.44
N VAL A 438 -18.82 10.23 6.34
CA VAL A 438 -18.91 11.58 6.95
C VAL A 438 -18.71 11.51 8.45
N THR A 439 -19.33 10.54 9.12
CA THR A 439 -19.20 10.32 10.56
C THR A 439 -17.76 9.99 10.94
N LEU A 440 -17.12 9.09 10.20
CA LEU A 440 -15.74 8.67 10.42
C LEU A 440 -14.78 9.88 10.40
N TYR A 441 -14.78 10.66 9.32
CA TYR A 441 -13.85 11.78 9.18
C TYR A 441 -14.19 12.96 10.12
N SER A 442 -15.47 13.20 10.41
CA SER A 442 -15.90 14.32 11.25
C SER A 442 -15.61 14.11 12.74
N THR A 443 -15.86 12.90 13.24
CA THR A 443 -15.73 12.53 14.66
C THR A 443 -14.44 11.82 14.99
N ASP A 444 -13.77 11.27 13.98
CA ASP A 444 -12.64 10.37 14.13
C ASP A 444 -12.98 9.11 14.96
N GLN A 445 -14.21 8.63 14.83
CA GLN A 445 -14.72 7.45 15.53
C GLN A 445 -15.36 6.47 14.56
N TRP A 446 -15.27 5.18 14.89
CA TRP A 446 -15.89 4.08 14.16
C TRP A 446 -16.43 3.04 15.16
N VAL A 447 -17.51 2.37 14.77
CA VAL A 447 -18.11 1.25 15.51
C VAL A 447 -18.05 0.03 14.62
N ASN A 448 -17.54 -1.08 15.15
CA ASN A 448 -17.52 -2.37 14.47
C ASN A 448 -18.92 -3.01 14.46
N ASP A 449 -19.82 -2.49 13.63
CA ASP A 449 -21.18 -2.99 13.41
C ASP A 449 -21.33 -3.78 12.10
N GLY A 450 -20.26 -3.90 11.33
CA GLY A 450 -20.15 -4.76 10.15
C GLY A 450 -20.35 -4.05 8.81
N SER A 451 -20.73 -2.77 8.76
CA SER A 451 -20.77 -2.02 7.49
C SER A 451 -20.42 -0.54 7.71
N PRO A 452 -19.56 0.07 6.85
CA PRO A 452 -18.89 -0.53 5.68
C PRO A 452 -17.57 -1.22 6.04
N TRP A 453 -17.23 -1.30 7.33
CA TRP A 453 -16.00 -1.93 7.80
C TRP A 453 -16.34 -2.98 8.86
N ALA A 454 -15.90 -4.22 8.61
CA ALA A 454 -15.96 -5.30 9.57
C ALA A 454 -14.56 -5.63 10.08
N LEU A 455 -14.45 -5.94 11.37
CA LEU A 455 -13.25 -6.48 11.99
C LEU A 455 -13.62 -7.67 12.88
N THR A 456 -12.80 -8.70 12.90
CA THR A 456 -12.99 -9.84 13.80
C THR A 456 -12.55 -9.49 15.22
N ASP A 457 -13.41 -9.72 16.21
CA ASP A 457 -13.02 -9.68 17.64
C ASP A 457 -12.45 -11.04 18.08
N TRP A 458 -11.15 -11.23 17.85
CA TRP A 458 -10.42 -12.45 18.21
C TRP A 458 -10.44 -12.74 19.72
N GLY A 459 -10.48 -11.69 20.56
CA GLY A 459 -10.52 -11.84 22.01
C GLY A 459 -11.85 -12.40 22.49
N ALA A 460 -12.96 -11.90 21.97
CA ALA A 460 -14.29 -12.46 22.22
C ALA A 460 -14.39 -13.91 21.72
N LEU A 461 -13.83 -14.19 20.54
CA LEU A 461 -13.87 -15.50 19.90
C LEU A 461 -13.10 -16.58 20.68
N ALA A 462 -11.87 -16.28 21.08
CA ALA A 462 -11.04 -17.23 21.82
C ALA A 462 -11.66 -17.60 23.18
N GLY A 463 -12.51 -16.73 23.73
CA GLY A 463 -13.16 -16.95 25.03
C GLY A 463 -12.16 -16.91 26.19
N PRO A 464 -12.42 -17.64 27.29
CA PRO A 464 -11.55 -17.59 28.46
C PRO A 464 -10.19 -18.27 28.22
N GLY A 465 -9.16 -17.66 28.81
CA GLY A 465 -7.78 -18.15 28.84
C GLY A 465 -6.88 -17.18 29.61
N PRO A 466 -5.58 -17.45 29.80
CA PRO A 466 -4.64 -16.52 30.42
C PRO A 466 -4.55 -15.20 29.65
N ASN A 467 -4.39 -14.07 30.35
CA ASN A 467 -4.34 -12.76 29.70
C ASN A 467 -3.20 -12.66 28.68
N TRP A 468 -1.98 -13.07 29.05
CA TRP A 468 -0.82 -13.04 28.16
C TRP A 468 -1.06 -13.79 26.84
N ALA A 469 -1.76 -14.93 26.89
CA ALA A 469 -2.06 -15.73 25.71
C ALA A 469 -3.13 -15.05 24.83
N ARG A 470 -4.14 -14.42 25.45
CA ARG A 470 -5.18 -13.69 24.72
C ARG A 470 -4.60 -12.45 24.04
N ASP A 471 -3.71 -11.74 24.74
CA ASP A 471 -3.07 -10.51 24.23
C ASP A 471 -2.20 -10.84 23.01
N LEU A 472 -1.36 -11.89 23.09
CA LEU A 472 -0.55 -12.35 21.94
C LEU A 472 -1.39 -12.82 20.76
N MET A 473 -2.36 -13.71 21.00
CA MET A 473 -3.18 -14.28 19.94
C MET A 473 -4.05 -13.21 19.26
N SER A 474 -4.68 -12.32 20.03
CA SER A 474 -5.53 -11.27 19.47
C SER A 474 -4.70 -10.23 18.71
N ALA A 475 -3.55 -9.82 19.27
CA ALA A 475 -2.67 -8.88 18.59
C ALA A 475 -2.13 -9.45 17.27
N LEU A 476 -1.67 -10.71 17.25
CA LEU A 476 -1.16 -11.36 16.04
C LEU A 476 -2.24 -11.44 14.96
N ASN A 477 -3.43 -11.91 15.32
CA ASN A 477 -4.52 -12.07 14.34
C ASN A 477 -5.07 -10.74 13.82
N ASN A 478 -5.11 -9.68 14.63
CA ASN A 478 -5.48 -8.34 14.14
C ASN A 478 -4.53 -7.86 13.03
N TRP A 479 -3.24 -8.17 13.14
CA TRP A 479 -2.27 -7.88 12.09
C TRP A 479 -2.42 -8.80 10.88
N ILE A 480 -2.66 -10.10 11.08
CA ILE A 480 -2.93 -11.02 9.96
C ILE A 480 -4.16 -10.55 9.17
N ASP A 481 -5.26 -10.20 9.84
CA ASP A 481 -6.48 -9.71 9.19
C ASP A 481 -6.23 -8.42 8.40
N LEU A 482 -5.42 -7.50 8.92
CA LEU A 482 -5.05 -6.29 8.20
C LEU A 482 -4.35 -6.63 6.89
N LEU A 483 -3.32 -7.49 6.94
CA LEU A 483 -2.52 -7.82 5.76
C LEU A 483 -3.31 -8.67 4.75
N GLU A 484 -4.18 -9.56 5.23
CA GLU A 484 -5.09 -10.33 4.37
C GLU A 484 -6.08 -9.42 3.67
N TRP A 485 -6.60 -8.39 4.34
CA TRP A 485 -7.48 -7.42 3.70
C TRP A 485 -6.83 -6.80 2.47
N TRP A 486 -5.56 -6.41 2.54
CA TRP A 486 -4.82 -5.86 1.40
C TRP A 486 -4.62 -6.91 0.30
N ALA A 487 -4.25 -8.15 0.64
CA ALA A 487 -4.14 -9.23 -0.33
C ALA A 487 -5.47 -9.52 -1.06
N ILE A 488 -6.59 -9.50 -0.34
CA ILE A 488 -7.91 -9.85 -0.88
C ILE A 488 -8.50 -8.71 -1.73
N HIS A 489 -8.44 -7.48 -1.21
CA HIS A 489 -9.17 -6.34 -1.76
C HIS A 489 -8.33 -5.43 -2.65
N ARG A 490 -6.98 -5.45 -2.54
CA ARG A 490 -6.11 -4.47 -3.21
C ARG A 490 -5.01 -5.09 -4.06
N GLN A 491 -4.63 -6.35 -3.83
CA GLN A 491 -3.58 -6.98 -4.61
C GLN A 491 -4.03 -7.26 -6.06
N SER A 492 -3.20 -6.85 -7.01
CA SER A 492 -3.37 -7.14 -8.43
C SER A 492 -2.93 -8.58 -8.75
N PRO A 493 -3.35 -9.15 -9.88
CA PRO A 493 -2.84 -10.40 -10.45
C PRO A 493 -1.33 -10.40 -10.70
N ASP A 494 -0.72 -9.25 -10.95
CA ASP A 494 0.73 -9.12 -11.10
C ASP A 494 1.45 -9.10 -9.73
N GLY A 495 0.77 -8.65 -8.67
CA GLY A 495 1.22 -8.78 -7.28
C GLY A 495 1.35 -7.48 -6.48
N ASP A 496 1.28 -6.29 -7.11
CA ASP A 496 1.26 -5.00 -6.41
C ASP A 496 -0.05 -4.79 -5.63
N ILE A 497 -0.03 -3.97 -4.57
CA ILE A 497 -1.19 -3.74 -3.69
C ILE A 497 -1.71 -2.29 -3.74
N GLY A 498 -1.21 -1.49 -4.69
CA GLY A 498 -1.78 -0.20 -5.08
C GLY A 498 -1.08 1.07 -4.58
N GLY A 499 -0.09 0.98 -3.70
CA GLY A 499 0.87 2.06 -3.48
C GLY A 499 1.96 2.10 -4.56
N GLY A 500 2.13 0.95 -5.23
CA GLY A 500 3.05 0.76 -6.33
C GLY A 500 4.32 0.00 -5.92
N TRP A 501 5.00 -0.65 -6.86
CA TRP A 501 6.08 -1.61 -6.55
C TRP A 501 7.11 -1.12 -5.52
N THR A 502 7.55 0.13 -5.61
CA THR A 502 8.56 0.69 -4.71
C THR A 502 8.02 1.19 -3.37
N ASP A 503 6.71 1.48 -3.27
CA ASP A 503 6.04 1.85 -1.99
C ASP A 503 5.57 0.58 -1.27
N ASP A 504 4.98 -0.36 -2.02
CA ASP A 504 4.45 -1.63 -1.53
C ASP A 504 5.53 -2.52 -0.90
N VAL A 505 6.78 -2.43 -1.36
CA VAL A 505 7.91 -3.19 -0.80
C VAL A 505 8.26 -2.79 0.64
N GLU A 506 7.70 -1.70 1.17
CA GLU A 506 7.87 -1.34 2.59
C GLU A 506 6.89 -2.09 3.52
N ILE A 507 5.74 -2.52 3.03
CA ILE A 507 4.71 -3.23 3.82
C ILE A 507 4.69 -4.74 3.55
N VAL A 508 4.83 -5.17 2.30
CA VAL A 508 4.72 -6.58 1.90
C VAL A 508 5.69 -7.50 2.65
N PRO A 509 6.93 -7.09 3.00
CA PRO A 509 7.76 -7.79 3.99
C PRO A 509 7.04 -8.28 5.26
N ALA A 510 6.11 -7.50 5.81
CA ALA A 510 5.35 -7.90 7.00
C ALA A 510 4.40 -9.08 6.70
N PHE A 511 3.88 -9.20 5.47
CA PHE A 511 3.06 -10.34 5.03
C PHE A 511 3.90 -11.61 5.14
N GLY A 512 5.12 -11.55 4.59
CA GLY A 512 6.06 -12.65 4.59
C GLY A 512 6.46 -13.10 5.99
N ILE A 513 6.81 -12.16 6.87
CA ILE A 513 7.19 -12.46 8.25
C ILE A 513 6.02 -13.09 9.03
N MET A 514 4.80 -12.58 8.86
CA MET A 514 3.60 -13.13 9.51
C MET A 514 3.24 -14.52 9.00
N ALA A 515 3.33 -14.75 7.68
CA ALA A 515 3.14 -16.08 7.10
C ALA A 515 4.21 -17.07 7.57
N TYR A 516 5.45 -16.61 7.74
CA TYR A 516 6.58 -17.44 8.13
C TYR A 516 6.54 -17.85 9.61
N VAL A 517 6.18 -16.94 10.52
CA VAL A 517 6.21 -17.22 11.98
C VAL A 517 5.19 -18.28 12.38
N LEU A 518 4.01 -18.26 11.77
CA LEU A 518 2.89 -19.17 12.04
C LEU A 518 2.47 -19.85 10.73
N ASN A 519 3.30 -20.78 10.27
CA ASN A 519 3.10 -21.50 9.01
C ASN A 519 1.78 -22.29 9.06
N GLY A 520 0.88 -21.96 8.13
CA GLY A 520 -0.48 -22.49 8.06
C GLY A 520 -1.57 -21.57 8.63
N ALA A 521 -1.24 -20.44 9.27
CA ALA A 521 -2.25 -19.51 9.78
C ALA A 521 -2.91 -18.64 8.70
N SER A 522 -2.21 -18.42 7.58
CA SER A 522 -2.75 -17.74 6.40
C SER A 522 -1.97 -18.12 5.14
N ASN A 523 -2.57 -18.95 4.29
CA ASN A 523 -2.03 -19.16 2.94
C ASN A 523 -2.23 -17.92 2.04
N VAL A 524 -3.15 -17.02 2.40
CA VAL A 524 -3.37 -15.75 1.71
C VAL A 524 -2.14 -14.84 1.81
N LEU A 525 -1.55 -14.69 3.00
CA LEU A 525 -0.33 -13.88 3.17
C LEU A 525 0.89 -14.50 2.49
N GLU A 526 1.04 -15.83 2.58
CA GLU A 526 2.11 -16.57 1.91
C GLU A 526 2.03 -16.36 0.38
N TYR A 527 0.83 -16.52 -0.18
CA TYR A 527 0.58 -16.25 -1.60
C TYR A 527 0.83 -14.78 -1.95
N GLY A 528 0.33 -13.84 -1.14
CA GLY A 528 0.45 -12.41 -1.43
C GLY A 528 1.90 -11.93 -1.44
N MET A 529 2.74 -12.40 -0.51
CA MET A 529 4.17 -12.14 -0.51
C MET A 529 4.87 -12.77 -1.73
N GLY A 530 4.54 -14.02 -2.07
CA GLY A 530 5.10 -14.70 -3.23
C GLY A 530 4.77 -14.00 -4.55
N ALA A 531 3.49 -13.69 -4.77
CA ALA A 531 3.00 -12.96 -5.95
C ALA A 531 3.68 -11.60 -6.08
N PHE A 532 3.79 -10.83 -5.00
CA PHE A 532 4.51 -9.56 -5.02
C PHE A 532 5.99 -9.74 -5.37
N THR A 533 6.67 -10.72 -4.77
CA THR A 533 8.11 -10.94 -4.98
C THR A 533 8.42 -11.30 -6.43
N ASP A 534 7.61 -12.18 -7.01
CA ASP A 534 7.76 -12.56 -8.41
C ASP A 534 7.32 -11.42 -9.35
N GLY A 535 6.28 -10.67 -8.97
CA GLY A 535 5.80 -9.49 -9.67
C GLY A 535 6.85 -8.39 -9.78
N ILE A 536 7.41 -7.92 -8.67
CA ILE A 536 8.42 -6.85 -8.68
C ILE A 536 9.71 -7.27 -9.37
N TRP A 537 10.09 -8.55 -9.28
CA TRP A 537 11.24 -9.08 -10.00
C TRP A 537 11.04 -8.99 -11.52
N ASN A 538 9.81 -9.21 -11.99
CA ASN A 538 9.47 -9.23 -13.42
C ASN A 538 8.85 -7.92 -13.94
N SER A 539 8.63 -6.91 -13.09
CA SER A 539 7.96 -5.64 -13.44
C SER A 539 8.78 -4.69 -14.30
N GLY A 540 10.10 -4.92 -14.42
CA GLY A 540 11.05 -3.99 -15.03
C GLY A 540 11.61 -2.94 -14.05
N VAL A 541 11.16 -2.90 -12.79
CA VAL A 541 11.83 -2.14 -11.73
C VAL A 541 13.22 -2.71 -11.46
N ILE A 542 13.33 -4.04 -11.43
CA ILE A 542 14.59 -4.77 -11.21
C ILE A 542 15.20 -5.19 -12.55
N ASP A 543 16.49 -4.91 -12.73
CA ASP A 543 17.30 -5.54 -13.78
C ASP A 543 17.60 -6.98 -13.35
N THR A 544 16.84 -7.95 -13.85
CA THR A 544 16.93 -9.36 -13.46
C THR A 544 18.26 -10.04 -13.78
N ALA A 545 19.09 -9.44 -14.64
CA ALA A 545 20.45 -9.92 -14.93
C ALA A 545 21.47 -9.41 -13.89
N LYS A 546 21.16 -8.31 -13.21
CA LYS A 546 22.01 -7.68 -12.19
C LYS A 546 21.48 -7.83 -10.77
N GLY A 547 20.20 -8.18 -10.59
CA GLY A 547 19.57 -8.30 -9.28
C GLY A 547 19.57 -6.97 -8.52
N TYR A 548 19.26 -5.87 -9.19
CA TYR A 548 19.13 -4.56 -8.52
C TYR A 548 18.24 -3.63 -9.34
N GLN A 549 17.74 -2.55 -8.73
CA GLN A 549 16.89 -1.59 -9.41
C GLN A 549 17.55 -1.01 -10.67
N GLN A 550 16.81 -0.97 -11.79
CA GLN A 550 17.28 -0.45 -13.06
C GLN A 550 17.39 1.09 -13.06
N ALA A 551 16.41 1.77 -12.46
CA ALA A 551 16.37 3.22 -12.39
C ALA A 551 17.43 3.77 -11.42
N TYR A 552 18.11 4.84 -11.85
CA TYR A 552 19.09 5.54 -11.02
C TYR A 552 18.39 6.52 -10.08
N ALA A 553 18.55 6.27 -8.79
CA ALA A 553 17.98 7.06 -7.72
C ALA A 553 18.98 7.15 -6.55
N ASP A 554 18.59 7.81 -5.49
CA ASP A 554 19.28 7.67 -4.21
C ASP A 554 19.19 6.24 -3.64
N VAL A 555 20.02 5.96 -2.64
CA VAL A 555 20.11 4.64 -2.01
C VAL A 555 18.87 4.26 -1.20
N GLU A 556 18.04 5.22 -0.75
CA GLU A 556 16.78 4.91 -0.06
C GLU A 556 15.89 4.10 -1.00
N HIS A 557 15.59 4.70 -2.15
CA HIS A 557 14.68 4.12 -3.14
C HIS A 557 15.30 2.99 -3.95
N SER A 558 16.56 3.15 -4.38
CA SER A 558 17.17 2.13 -5.25
C SER A 558 17.44 0.80 -4.54
N ALA A 559 17.55 0.80 -3.21
CA ALA A 559 17.78 -0.40 -2.42
C ALA A 559 16.49 -1.09 -1.95
N GLU A 560 15.35 -0.39 -1.91
CA GLU A 560 14.07 -0.93 -1.44
C GLU A 560 13.65 -2.24 -2.14
N PRO A 561 13.62 -2.32 -3.49
CA PRO A 561 13.10 -3.50 -4.19
C PRO A 561 13.81 -4.82 -3.87
N THR A 562 15.09 -4.77 -3.53
CA THR A 562 15.90 -5.97 -3.24
C THR A 562 16.27 -6.08 -1.76
N GLY A 563 16.61 -4.96 -1.13
CA GLY A 563 17.07 -4.88 0.25
C GLY A 563 16.00 -5.25 1.29
N ASN A 564 14.76 -4.84 1.08
CA ASN A 564 13.66 -5.15 2.01
C ASN A 564 13.05 -6.54 1.76
N LEU A 565 13.34 -7.17 0.61
CA LEU A 565 12.53 -8.26 0.09
C LEU A 565 13.25 -9.61 0.04
N LEU A 566 14.43 -9.67 -0.57
CA LEU A 566 14.99 -10.95 -1.05
C LEU A 566 15.33 -11.95 0.08
N HIS A 567 15.71 -11.46 1.26
CA HIS A 567 15.97 -12.34 2.40
C HIS A 567 14.69 -12.93 3.00
N LEU A 568 13.58 -12.18 2.98
CA LEU A 568 12.30 -12.67 3.48
C LEU A 568 11.72 -13.71 2.53
N ASP A 569 11.92 -13.51 1.23
CA ASP A 569 11.61 -14.52 0.23
C ASP A 569 12.38 -15.83 0.46
N MET A 570 13.69 -15.72 0.73
CA MET A 570 14.52 -16.87 1.09
C MET A 570 14.05 -17.56 2.38
N MET A 571 13.54 -16.82 3.37
CA MET A 571 13.00 -17.42 4.60
C MET A 571 11.76 -18.26 4.32
N ILE A 572 10.82 -17.73 3.54
CA ILE A 572 9.55 -18.40 3.22
C ILE A 572 9.80 -19.60 2.30
N ARG A 573 10.62 -19.41 1.26
CA ARG A 573 11.02 -20.43 0.29
C ARG A 573 12.42 -20.99 0.63
N TYR A 574 12.62 -21.42 1.87
CA TYR A 574 13.92 -21.92 2.34
C TYR A 574 14.44 -23.07 1.46
N GLY A 575 15.66 -22.90 0.94
CA GLY A 575 16.31 -23.84 0.03
C GLY A 575 15.85 -23.77 -1.43
N ASN A 576 14.91 -22.88 -1.78
CA ASN A 576 14.53 -22.68 -3.18
C ASN A 576 15.68 -22.02 -3.98
N PRO A 577 16.09 -22.62 -5.11
CA PRO A 577 17.23 -22.13 -5.88
C PRO A 577 17.02 -20.73 -6.45
N GLU A 578 15.80 -20.38 -6.87
CA GLU A 578 15.52 -19.08 -7.47
C GLU A 578 15.74 -17.93 -6.47
N GLY A 579 15.22 -18.06 -5.24
CA GLY A 579 15.42 -17.06 -4.19
C GLY A 579 16.91 -16.80 -3.90
N ILE A 580 17.70 -17.88 -3.83
CA ILE A 580 19.16 -17.77 -3.62
C ILE A 580 19.84 -17.12 -4.83
N GLU A 581 19.47 -17.47 -6.06
CA GLU A 581 20.01 -16.85 -7.27
C GLU A 581 19.74 -15.34 -7.33
N ARG A 582 18.56 -14.89 -6.90
CA ARG A 582 18.21 -13.46 -6.82
C ARG A 582 19.16 -12.72 -5.86
N ILE A 583 19.47 -13.32 -4.71
CA ILE A 583 20.43 -12.77 -3.75
C ILE A 583 21.86 -12.79 -4.32
N LEU A 584 22.28 -13.87 -4.98
CA LEU A 584 23.62 -13.97 -5.61
C LEU A 584 23.87 -12.84 -6.61
N LYS A 585 22.88 -12.54 -7.47
CA LYS A 585 22.96 -11.44 -8.44
C LYS A 585 23.10 -10.08 -7.74
N SER A 586 22.28 -9.83 -6.72
CA SER A 586 22.32 -8.60 -5.91
C SER A 586 23.69 -8.43 -5.23
N ALA A 587 24.20 -9.49 -4.61
CA ALA A 587 25.51 -9.55 -3.98
C ALA A 587 26.65 -9.28 -4.97
N LYS A 588 26.53 -9.80 -6.20
CA LYS A 588 27.50 -9.56 -7.27
C LYS A 588 27.53 -8.09 -7.68
N THR A 589 26.36 -7.45 -7.78
CA THR A 589 26.27 -6.00 -8.05
C THR A 589 26.90 -5.19 -6.92
N PHE A 590 26.65 -5.53 -5.66
CA PHE A 590 27.32 -4.90 -4.52
C PHE A 590 28.85 -5.01 -4.61
N ARG A 591 29.38 -6.24 -4.79
CA ARG A 591 30.82 -6.52 -4.87
C ARG A 591 31.49 -5.82 -6.05
N ASP A 592 30.90 -5.92 -7.24
CA ASP A 592 31.55 -5.52 -8.49
C ASP A 592 31.31 -4.04 -8.84
N LEU A 593 30.16 -3.48 -8.45
CA LEU A 593 29.75 -2.12 -8.80
C LEU A 593 29.79 -1.16 -7.63
N PHE A 594 29.26 -1.49 -6.45
CA PHE A 594 29.04 -0.50 -5.40
C PHE A 594 30.27 -0.20 -4.56
N GLN A 595 31.11 -1.21 -4.29
CA GLN A 595 32.29 -1.03 -3.46
C GLN A 595 33.48 -0.41 -4.22
N GLU A 596 34.22 0.46 -3.54
CA GLU A 596 35.59 0.82 -3.89
C GLU A 596 36.53 0.68 -2.69
N THR A 597 37.82 0.56 -3.00
CA THR A 597 38.87 0.85 -2.04
C THR A 597 39.16 2.35 -2.12
N SER A 598 38.96 3.06 -1.02
CA SER A 598 39.18 4.50 -0.91
C SER A 598 40.65 4.88 -1.12
N GLY A 599 40.92 6.19 -1.13
CA GLY A 599 42.28 6.72 -1.19
C GLY A 599 43.18 6.31 -0.02
N SER A 600 42.61 5.88 1.12
CA SER A 600 43.36 5.41 2.29
C SER A 600 43.51 3.89 2.38
N GLY A 601 42.77 3.13 1.56
CA GLY A 601 42.78 1.66 1.57
C GLY A 601 41.52 1.03 2.17
N ALA A 602 40.55 1.82 2.65
CA ALA A 602 39.31 1.34 3.26
C ALA A 602 38.27 0.92 2.22
N ALA A 603 37.51 -0.15 2.48
CA ALA A 603 36.37 -0.57 1.69
C ALA A 603 35.11 0.23 2.06
N HIS A 604 34.61 1.05 1.14
CA HIS A 604 33.38 1.84 1.29
C HIS A 604 32.50 1.73 0.03
N PHE A 605 31.22 2.10 0.15
CA PHE A 605 30.41 2.38 -1.05
C PHE A 605 31.01 3.56 -1.81
N LYS A 606 30.94 3.52 -3.16
CA LYS A 606 31.42 4.62 -4.02
C LYS A 606 30.63 5.92 -3.86
N GLY A 607 29.36 5.80 -3.48
CA GLY A 607 28.43 6.90 -3.31
C GLY A 607 27.04 6.41 -2.90
N ASN A 608 26.13 7.34 -2.67
CA ASN A 608 24.79 7.09 -2.13
C ASN A 608 23.66 7.25 -3.15
N HIS A 609 23.98 7.32 -4.45
CA HIS A 609 23.00 7.23 -5.54
C HIS A 609 23.48 6.19 -6.54
N MET A 610 22.60 5.27 -6.93
CA MET A 610 22.98 4.07 -7.66
C MET A 610 21.81 3.46 -8.46
N SER A 611 22.18 2.54 -9.35
CA SER A 611 21.30 1.60 -10.05
C SER A 611 22.06 0.30 -10.34
N SER A 612 21.44 -0.64 -11.04
CA SER A 612 22.01 -1.91 -11.45
C SER A 612 23.28 -1.81 -12.31
N THR A 613 23.55 -0.64 -12.91
CA THR A 613 24.64 -0.45 -13.88
C THR A 613 25.54 0.74 -13.59
N GLN A 614 25.17 1.63 -12.67
CA GLN A 614 25.97 2.81 -12.32
C GLN A 614 25.82 3.21 -10.85
N ILE A 615 26.83 3.91 -10.33
CA ILE A 615 26.86 4.52 -8.99
C ILE A 615 27.51 5.89 -9.08
N ALA A 616 27.08 6.81 -8.22
CA ALA A 616 27.49 8.19 -8.26
C ALA A 616 29.00 8.36 -8.18
N THR A 617 29.55 9.12 -9.11
CA THR A 617 30.96 9.55 -9.12
C THR A 617 31.11 11.06 -8.97
N ASN A 618 29.99 11.79 -8.91
CA ASN A 618 30.01 13.24 -8.79
C ASN A 618 30.51 13.66 -7.39
N PRO A 619 31.22 14.79 -7.24
CA PRO A 619 31.82 15.21 -5.97
C PRO A 619 30.82 15.61 -4.87
N ASN A 620 29.53 15.50 -5.10
CA ASN A 620 28.51 15.78 -4.10
C ASN A 620 28.02 14.47 -3.48
N HIS A 621 27.85 13.41 -4.26
CA HIS A 621 27.24 12.16 -3.80
C HIS A 621 28.27 11.03 -3.53
N ARG A 622 29.57 11.35 -3.46
CA ARG A 622 30.66 10.42 -3.07
C ARG A 622 30.70 10.21 -1.55
N VAL A 623 29.55 9.85 -0.97
CA VAL A 623 29.34 9.65 0.46
C VAL A 623 28.86 8.23 0.70
N ASP A 624 29.45 7.55 1.68
CA ASP A 624 28.90 6.33 2.25
C ASP A 624 28.09 6.70 3.50
N ILE A 625 26.85 6.22 3.59
CA ILE A 625 25.91 6.56 4.68
C ILE A 625 25.33 5.28 5.28
N PRO A 626 24.87 5.29 6.56
CA PRO A 626 24.29 4.10 7.19
C PRO A 626 23.18 3.43 6.37
N LEU A 627 22.41 4.21 5.63
CA LEU A 627 21.34 3.73 4.74
C LEU A 627 21.85 2.84 3.59
N CYS A 628 23.12 2.94 3.19
CA CYS A 628 23.74 1.99 2.25
C CYS A 628 23.63 0.53 2.75
N GLY A 629 23.50 0.32 4.07
CA GLY A 629 23.28 -0.99 4.64
C GLY A 629 21.98 -1.66 4.18
N ARG A 630 20.95 -0.89 3.79
CA ARG A 630 19.72 -1.41 3.18
C ARG A 630 20.00 -2.25 1.94
N ALA A 631 20.92 -1.79 1.09
CA ALA A 631 21.34 -2.52 -0.12
C ALA A 631 22.05 -3.84 0.19
N THR A 632 22.53 -4.02 1.43
CA THR A 632 23.25 -5.22 1.88
C THR A 632 22.42 -6.19 2.70
N ASN A 633 21.20 -5.80 3.11
CA ASN A 633 20.30 -6.60 3.94
C ASN A 633 20.18 -8.09 3.53
N PRO A 634 20.14 -8.46 2.23
CA PRO A 634 20.00 -9.87 1.87
C PRO A 634 21.25 -10.72 2.08
N PHE A 635 22.41 -10.09 2.26
CA PHE A 635 23.70 -10.78 2.16
C PHE A 635 24.07 -11.57 3.43
N PRO A 636 23.83 -11.08 4.66
CA PRO A 636 24.06 -11.91 5.86
C PRO A 636 23.26 -13.20 5.85
N TRP A 637 22.08 -13.20 5.23
CA TRP A 637 21.24 -14.39 5.05
C TRP A 637 21.87 -15.42 4.11
N LEU A 638 22.49 -14.99 3.01
CA LEU A 638 23.27 -15.90 2.14
C LEU A 638 24.52 -16.44 2.86
N VAL A 639 25.17 -15.62 3.68
CA VAL A 639 26.32 -16.06 4.49
C VAL A 639 25.89 -17.06 5.58
N TRP A 640 24.73 -16.84 6.22
CA TRP A 640 24.17 -17.74 7.22
C TRP A 640 23.67 -19.05 6.62
N TYR A 641 23.08 -18.99 5.42
CA TYR A 641 22.59 -20.17 4.71
C TYR A 641 23.76 -21.06 4.25
N SER A 642 24.66 -20.53 3.42
CA SER A 642 25.67 -21.35 2.72
C SER A 642 27.11 -21.05 3.04
N GLU A 643 27.43 -20.09 3.91
CA GLU A 643 28.82 -19.66 4.13
C GLU A 643 29.53 -19.23 2.83
N ASN A 644 28.82 -18.50 1.95
CA ASN A 644 29.37 -18.14 0.62
C ASN A 644 30.48 -17.06 0.74
N PRO A 645 31.75 -17.41 0.46
CA PRO A 645 32.87 -16.46 0.62
C PRO A 645 32.85 -15.32 -0.40
N GLY A 646 32.12 -15.49 -1.52
CA GLY A 646 32.01 -14.50 -2.58
C GLY A 646 31.32 -13.21 -2.12
N VAL A 647 30.44 -13.30 -1.14
CA VAL A 647 29.76 -12.14 -0.52
C VAL A 647 30.24 -11.87 0.90
N GLU A 648 30.62 -12.89 1.66
CA GLU A 648 31.06 -12.72 3.06
C GLU A 648 32.26 -11.78 3.17
N VAL A 649 33.31 -12.04 2.39
CA VAL A 649 34.56 -11.26 2.42
C VAL A 649 34.33 -9.79 2.08
N PRO A 650 33.68 -9.41 0.96
CA PRO A 650 33.43 -8.00 0.68
C PRO A 650 32.52 -7.33 1.71
N LEU A 651 31.55 -8.07 2.27
CA LEU A 651 30.64 -7.53 3.29
C LEU A 651 31.37 -7.30 4.63
N GLU A 652 32.18 -8.25 5.09
CA GLU A 652 32.99 -8.15 6.31
C GLU A 652 33.99 -7.00 6.22
N ASN A 653 34.68 -6.86 5.09
CA ASN A 653 35.61 -5.75 4.85
C ASN A 653 34.91 -4.40 4.99
N TRP A 654 33.71 -4.24 4.44
CA TRP A 654 32.95 -2.99 4.51
C TRP A 654 32.55 -2.62 5.94
N ILE A 655 31.96 -3.55 6.68
CA ILE A 655 31.54 -3.27 8.06
C ILE A 655 32.74 -3.09 8.99
N THR A 656 33.87 -3.76 8.73
CA THR A 656 35.11 -3.57 9.48
C THR A 656 35.58 -2.11 9.41
N GLU A 657 35.50 -1.50 8.23
CA GLU A 657 35.89 -0.09 8.04
C GLU A 657 34.88 0.88 8.67
N TRP A 658 33.58 0.59 8.59
CA TRP A 658 32.58 1.36 9.34
C TRP A 658 32.80 1.28 10.86
N VAL A 659 33.21 0.12 11.39
CA VAL A 659 33.61 -0.01 12.80
C VAL A 659 34.87 0.80 13.07
N ALA A 660 35.89 0.73 12.21
CA ALA A 660 37.07 1.59 12.35
C ALA A 660 36.69 3.08 12.39
N ASP A 661 35.74 3.51 11.56
CA ASP A 661 35.20 4.86 11.53
C ASP A 661 34.45 5.23 12.80
N ALA A 662 33.69 4.30 13.37
CA ALA A 662 33.06 4.48 14.68
C ALA A 662 34.11 4.76 15.77
N LEU A 663 35.28 4.13 15.68
CA LEU A 663 36.38 4.30 16.64
C LEU A 663 37.21 5.58 16.42
N ARG A 664 37.04 6.30 15.30
CA ARG A 664 37.67 7.61 15.07
C ARG A 664 36.90 8.73 15.79
N ALA A 665 37.56 9.47 16.68
CA ALA A 665 36.97 10.61 17.41
C ALA A 665 37.27 11.96 16.70
N GLU A 666 36.96 12.04 15.41
CA GLU A 666 37.17 13.22 14.57
C GLU A 666 35.90 14.09 14.50
N ASN A 667 36.06 15.39 14.26
CA ASN A 667 34.95 16.35 14.11
C ASN A 667 33.93 16.34 15.27
N ASP A 668 34.40 16.15 16.50
CA ASP A 668 33.58 16.02 17.72
C ASP A 668 32.60 14.83 17.71
N LYS A 669 32.89 13.79 16.91
CA LYS A 669 32.17 12.51 16.99
C LYS A 669 32.58 11.72 18.24
N PRO A 670 31.62 11.25 19.05
CA PRO A 670 31.90 10.35 20.16
C PRO A 670 32.58 9.06 19.70
N TYR A 671 33.54 8.57 20.49
CA TYR A 671 34.20 7.29 20.24
C TYR A 671 33.19 6.13 20.33
N GLY A 672 33.22 5.23 19.35
CA GLY A 672 32.33 4.08 19.24
C GLY A 672 30.95 4.39 18.67
N ILE A 673 30.68 5.63 18.25
CA ILE A 673 29.45 5.97 17.53
C ILE A 673 29.74 5.99 16.02
N PHE A 674 28.96 5.23 15.27
CA PHE A 674 28.97 5.30 13.81
C PHE A 674 28.62 6.72 13.34
N PRO A 675 29.38 7.29 12.40
CA PRO A 675 29.03 8.59 11.83
C PRO A 675 27.74 8.50 11.00
N ASN A 676 27.10 9.63 10.75
CA ASN A 676 25.95 9.71 9.85
C ASN A 676 26.37 9.68 8.36
N SER A 677 27.66 9.88 8.07
CA SER A 677 28.21 9.88 6.73
C SER A 677 29.73 9.80 6.75
N VAL A 678 30.32 9.16 5.74
CA VAL A 678 31.76 9.11 5.48
C VAL A 678 32.03 9.64 4.08
N TRP A 679 32.93 10.63 3.97
CA TRP A 679 33.38 11.19 2.71
C TRP A 679 34.42 10.30 2.05
N VAL A 680 33.98 9.43 1.15
CA VAL A 680 34.73 8.31 0.54
C VAL A 680 36.07 8.72 -0.11
N PRO A 681 36.21 9.88 -0.79
CA PRO A 681 37.49 10.25 -1.40
C PRO A 681 38.66 10.39 -0.43
N THR A 682 38.40 10.69 0.85
CA THR A 682 39.43 10.89 1.87
C THR A 682 39.15 10.13 3.18
N ASP A 683 38.08 9.35 3.22
CA ASP A 683 37.49 8.74 4.41
C ASP A 683 37.29 9.76 5.54
N GLY A 684 36.82 10.95 5.20
CA GLY A 684 36.55 11.98 6.19
C GLY A 684 35.26 11.69 6.96
N ILE A 685 35.25 11.86 8.27
CA ILE A 685 34.02 11.75 9.08
C ILE A 685 33.11 12.96 8.82
N GLY A 686 31.88 12.74 8.34
CA GLY A 686 31.00 13.81 7.86
C GLY A 686 31.22 14.14 6.38
N THR A 687 30.42 15.04 5.80
CA THR A 687 30.67 15.60 4.46
C THR A 687 31.51 16.89 4.54
N THR A 688 32.02 17.38 3.42
CA THR A 688 32.93 18.55 3.40
C THR A 688 32.22 19.79 3.94
N GLY A 689 32.57 20.21 5.17
CA GLY A 689 31.98 21.38 5.83
C GLY A 689 30.73 21.12 6.68
N ASN A 690 30.25 19.87 6.73
CA ASN A 690 29.13 19.45 7.59
C ASN A 690 29.62 18.67 8.81
N SER A 691 28.81 18.65 9.86
CA SER A 691 29.03 17.85 11.07
C SER A 691 28.72 16.37 10.86
N TRP A 692 29.36 15.49 11.62
CA TRP A 692 29.19 14.02 11.56
C TRP A 692 27.77 13.49 11.79
N TRP A 693 26.86 14.30 12.33
CA TRP A 693 25.51 13.90 12.78
C TRP A 693 24.37 14.49 11.94
N ASN A 694 24.63 15.48 11.09
CA ASN A 694 23.57 16.23 10.41
C ASN A 694 23.16 15.55 9.09
N GLY A 695 21.92 15.79 8.66
CA GLY A 695 21.33 15.32 7.41
C GLY A 695 19.92 15.89 7.26
N GLN A 696 19.46 16.10 6.03
CA GLN A 696 18.10 16.59 5.74
C GLN A 696 17.73 16.32 4.27
N PRO A 697 16.43 16.19 3.95
CA PRO A 697 15.98 16.07 2.57
C PRO A 697 16.50 17.25 1.72
N GLY A 698 17.06 16.95 0.55
CA GLY A 698 17.66 17.96 -0.33
C GLY A 698 19.07 18.43 0.09
N ASP A 699 19.71 17.77 1.07
CA ASP A 699 21.13 17.97 1.35
C ASP A 699 21.95 17.78 0.06
N PRO A 700 22.86 18.71 -0.28
CA PRO A 700 23.58 18.67 -1.55
C PRO A 700 24.49 17.46 -1.68
N TYR A 701 24.76 16.72 -0.58
CA TYR A 701 25.57 15.52 -0.57
C TYR A 701 24.76 14.21 -0.51
N GLY A 702 23.42 14.27 -0.54
CA GLY A 702 22.56 13.09 -0.47
C GLY A 702 22.49 12.44 0.92
N VAL A 703 22.66 13.22 1.99
CA VAL A 703 22.46 12.76 3.37
C VAL A 703 21.04 13.11 3.81
N PHE A 704 20.10 12.20 3.62
CA PHE A 704 18.65 12.43 3.75
C PHE A 704 18.18 12.75 5.17
N THR A 705 18.86 12.18 6.15
CA THR A 705 18.33 12.04 7.50
C THR A 705 19.42 12.32 8.54
N PRO A 706 19.13 13.02 9.64
CA PRO A 706 20.10 13.22 10.70
C PRO A 706 20.27 11.96 11.56
N PHE A 707 21.39 11.89 12.28
CA PHE A 707 21.61 10.89 13.32
C PHE A 707 20.46 10.89 14.35
N PRO A 708 19.95 9.73 14.78
CA PRO A 708 20.48 8.37 14.56
C PRO A 708 19.72 7.56 13.50
N GLN A 709 19.02 8.21 12.57
CA GLN A 709 18.24 7.49 11.56
C GLN A 709 19.16 6.53 10.76
N TYR A 710 18.64 5.35 10.46
CA TYR A 710 19.32 4.27 9.71
C TYR A 710 20.56 3.64 10.35
N GLN A 711 20.92 4.00 11.59
CA GLN A 711 22.04 3.37 12.30
C GLN A 711 21.82 1.87 12.61
N SER A 712 20.56 1.42 12.60
CA SER A 712 20.19 0.02 12.80
C SER A 712 20.83 -0.92 11.77
N TYR A 713 21.02 -0.49 10.52
CA TYR A 713 21.65 -1.33 9.49
C TYR A 713 23.09 -1.71 9.86
N LEU A 714 23.91 -0.72 10.24
CA LEU A 714 25.30 -0.95 10.63
C LEU A 714 25.42 -1.70 11.96
N LEU A 715 24.55 -1.38 12.93
CA LEU A 715 24.52 -2.09 14.22
C LEU A 715 24.19 -3.57 14.02
N ASN A 716 23.12 -3.90 13.28
CA ASN A 716 22.75 -5.29 13.01
C ASN A 716 23.85 -6.05 12.26
N LEU A 717 24.50 -5.42 11.27
CA LEU A 717 25.60 -6.05 10.55
C LEU A 717 26.85 -6.27 11.42
N ALA A 718 27.21 -5.30 12.27
CA ALA A 718 28.29 -5.48 13.24
C ALA A 718 27.96 -6.59 14.25
N GLY A 719 26.71 -6.62 14.75
CA GLY A 719 26.21 -7.68 15.62
C GLY A 719 26.29 -9.06 14.97
N TYR A 720 25.91 -9.16 13.69
CA TYR A 720 26.03 -10.38 12.89
C TYR A 720 27.48 -10.89 12.85
N PHE A 721 28.43 -10.04 12.47
CA PHE A 721 29.84 -10.46 12.38
C PHE A 721 30.45 -10.76 13.75
N TYR A 722 30.07 -10.04 14.81
CA TYR A 722 30.47 -10.40 16.17
C TYR A 722 30.03 -11.83 16.54
N LEU A 723 28.76 -12.17 16.28
CA LEU A 723 28.24 -13.52 16.55
C LEU A 723 28.89 -14.59 15.67
N ARG A 724 29.29 -14.21 14.45
CA ARG A 724 29.90 -15.11 13.47
C ARG A 724 31.37 -15.43 13.77
N ASN A 725 32.20 -14.43 14.07
CA ASN A 725 33.66 -14.59 14.17
C ASN A 725 34.22 -14.29 15.58
N GLY A 726 33.42 -13.72 16.48
CA GLY A 726 33.82 -13.40 17.84
C GLY A 726 34.81 -12.24 17.98
N ASP A 727 35.07 -11.44 16.93
CA ASP A 727 35.97 -10.28 17.01
C ASP A 727 35.37 -9.20 17.92
N PRO A 728 35.99 -8.90 19.08
CA PRO A 728 35.45 -7.92 20.03
C PRO A 728 35.39 -6.49 19.49
N ASN A 729 36.06 -6.16 18.38
CA ASN A 729 35.94 -4.82 17.77
C ASN A 729 34.51 -4.52 17.33
N PHE A 730 33.79 -5.52 16.82
CA PHE A 730 32.37 -5.37 16.43
C PHE A 730 31.45 -5.10 17.63
N LEU A 731 31.88 -5.45 18.84
CA LEU A 731 31.10 -5.24 20.07
C LEU A 731 31.23 -3.81 20.63
N VAL A 732 32.33 -3.11 20.34
CA VAL A 732 32.63 -1.78 20.91
C VAL A 732 31.52 -0.75 20.66
N PRO A 733 30.90 -0.65 19.46
CA PRO A 733 29.80 0.29 19.24
C PRO A 733 28.60 0.08 20.17
N PHE A 734 28.26 -1.18 20.47
CA PHE A 734 27.17 -1.52 21.39
C PHE A 734 27.50 -1.16 22.84
N GLU A 735 28.73 -1.43 23.28
CA GLU A 735 29.19 -1.06 24.62
C GLU A 735 29.15 0.46 24.81
N LYS A 736 29.58 1.23 23.80
CA LYS A 736 29.59 2.69 23.86
C LYS A 736 28.19 3.27 23.80
N LEU A 737 27.29 2.70 22.98
CA LEU A 737 25.88 3.04 22.99
C LEU A 737 25.27 2.89 24.38
N ARG A 738 25.48 1.73 25.03
CA ARG A 738 25.04 1.48 26.41
C ARG A 738 25.61 2.54 27.35
N ASP A 739 26.92 2.75 27.32
CA ASP A 739 27.61 3.67 28.22
C ASP A 739 27.05 5.10 28.11
N TYR A 740 26.86 5.61 26.89
CA TYR A 740 26.32 6.94 26.65
C TYR A 740 24.84 7.06 26.98
N LYS A 741 24.02 6.04 26.68
CA LYS A 741 22.60 5.99 27.05
C LYS A 741 22.44 6.04 28.57
N MET A 742 23.25 5.27 29.30
CA MET A 742 23.24 5.27 30.76
C MET A 742 23.79 6.56 31.36
N ALA A 743 24.81 7.17 30.75
CA ALA A 743 25.29 8.49 31.16
C ALA A 743 24.19 9.56 31.02
N TRP A 744 23.43 9.53 29.92
CA TRP A 744 22.28 10.40 29.70
C TRP A 744 21.14 10.15 30.70
N HIS A 745 20.78 8.89 30.94
CA HIS A 745 19.79 8.53 31.96
C HIS A 745 20.18 9.08 33.33
N ASN A 746 21.44 8.85 33.74
CA ASN A 746 21.97 9.32 35.03
C ASN A 746 22.06 10.85 35.13
N ALA A 747 22.12 11.55 33.99
CA ALA A 747 22.03 13.01 33.93
C ALA A 747 20.58 13.54 34.01
N GLY A 748 19.60 12.66 34.24
CA GLY A 748 18.18 13.02 34.40
C GLY A 748 17.35 12.88 33.12
N ALA A 749 17.82 12.09 32.13
CA ALA A 749 17.11 11.84 30.87
C ALA A 749 16.64 13.12 30.16
N ILE A 750 17.52 14.13 30.12
CA ILE A 750 17.22 15.45 29.57
C ILE A 750 16.83 15.38 28.09
N THR A 751 15.80 16.12 27.68
CA THR A 751 15.42 16.19 26.26
C THR A 751 16.57 16.76 25.42
N PRO A 752 17.07 16.04 24.41
CA PRO A 752 18.19 16.53 23.62
C PRO A 752 17.75 17.65 22.65
N PRO A 753 18.55 18.71 22.50
CA PRO A 753 18.35 19.68 21.41
C PRO A 753 18.55 19.04 20.03
N ALA A 754 18.14 19.74 18.96
CA ALA A 754 18.31 19.28 17.58
C ALA A 754 19.79 19.07 17.21
N ALA A 755 20.67 19.97 17.63
CA ALA A 755 22.12 19.89 17.45
C ALA A 755 22.83 19.60 18.78
N PRO A 756 23.94 18.85 18.80
CA PRO A 756 24.71 18.57 20.01
C PRO A 756 25.31 19.86 20.59
N PRO A 757 25.15 20.13 21.90
CA PRO A 757 25.85 21.21 22.55
C PRO A 757 27.37 20.96 22.56
N ALA A 758 28.16 22.02 22.40
CA ALA A 758 29.62 21.94 22.44
C ALA A 758 30.11 21.23 23.72
N GLY A 759 30.92 20.19 23.55
CA GLY A 759 31.46 19.38 24.64
C GLY A 759 30.47 18.40 25.29
N MET A 760 29.25 18.24 24.75
CA MET A 760 28.23 17.31 25.26
C MET A 760 27.78 16.27 24.21
N HIS A 761 28.61 16.00 23.21
CA HIS A 761 28.26 15.12 22.09
C HIS A 761 27.96 13.69 22.55
N ASP A 762 28.72 13.16 23.51
CA ASP A 762 28.50 11.82 24.10
C ASP A 762 27.11 11.72 24.74
N LEU A 763 26.78 12.70 25.59
CA LEU A 763 25.49 12.75 26.30
C LEU A 763 24.33 12.95 25.32
N TRP A 764 24.53 13.79 24.31
CA TRP A 764 23.55 14.03 23.24
C TRP A 764 23.33 12.77 22.39
N ALA A 765 24.39 12.06 22.02
CA ALA A 765 24.29 10.81 21.29
C ALA A 765 23.52 9.76 22.10
N GLY A 766 23.83 9.60 23.39
CA GLY A 766 23.08 8.73 24.30
C GLY A 766 21.59 9.09 24.37
N ALA A 767 21.25 10.37 24.37
CA ALA A 767 19.87 10.84 24.36
C ALA A 767 19.13 10.51 23.05
N LYS A 768 19.83 10.62 21.92
CA LYS A 768 19.26 10.44 20.58
C LYS A 768 19.07 8.96 20.20
N LEU A 769 19.99 8.08 20.57
CA LEU A 769 19.96 6.66 20.16
C LEU A 769 18.64 5.98 20.57
N PRO A 770 17.97 5.27 19.63
CA PRO A 770 16.64 4.70 19.84
C PRO A 770 16.65 3.46 20.74
N ALA A 771 15.50 2.81 20.87
CA ALA A 771 15.30 1.60 21.66
C ALA A 771 16.31 0.49 21.34
N ALA A 772 16.60 -0.33 22.36
CA ALA A 772 17.71 -1.29 22.43
C ALA A 772 17.46 -2.64 21.71
N GLY A 773 16.56 -2.73 20.72
CA GLY A 773 16.16 -4.04 20.15
C GLY A 773 17.29 -4.88 19.57
N TYR A 774 18.25 -4.24 18.90
CA TYR A 774 19.48 -4.90 18.42
C TYR A 774 20.37 -5.44 19.56
N LEU A 775 20.25 -4.91 20.79
CA LEU A 775 20.90 -5.48 21.97
C LEU A 775 20.22 -6.75 22.44
N THR A 776 18.89 -6.88 22.26
CA THR A 776 18.12 -8.07 22.64
C THR A 776 18.69 -9.32 21.97
N ASN A 777 18.88 -9.28 20.65
CA ASN A 777 19.40 -10.44 19.90
C ASN A 777 20.86 -10.78 20.25
N LEU A 778 21.68 -9.76 20.51
CA LEU A 778 23.05 -9.98 21.00
C LEU A 778 23.05 -10.66 22.38
N VAL A 779 22.20 -10.24 23.31
CA VAL A 779 22.08 -10.84 24.65
C VAL A 779 21.56 -12.27 24.58
N LEU A 780 20.55 -12.53 23.75
CA LEU A 780 20.02 -13.88 23.52
C LEU A 780 21.10 -14.86 23.08
N LYS A 781 21.91 -14.46 22.08
CA LYS A 781 22.94 -15.33 21.51
C LYS A 781 24.19 -15.48 22.40
N THR A 782 24.55 -14.45 23.16
CA THR A 782 25.78 -14.45 23.98
C THR A 782 25.56 -14.83 25.45
N GLY A 783 24.32 -14.71 25.95
CA GLY A 783 24.01 -14.78 27.38
C GLY A 783 24.58 -13.61 28.21
N SER A 784 25.00 -12.52 27.57
CA SER A 784 25.63 -11.39 28.25
C SER A 784 24.62 -10.58 29.07
N THR A 785 24.85 -10.45 30.37
CA THR A 785 24.04 -9.59 31.26
C THR A 785 24.46 -8.13 31.25
N ALA A 786 25.46 -7.79 30.44
CA ALA A 786 26.06 -6.44 30.42
C ALA A 786 25.11 -5.36 29.87
N PHE A 787 23.99 -5.76 29.26
CA PHE A 787 22.99 -4.88 28.66
C PHE A 787 21.63 -4.92 29.38
N ASP A 788 21.44 -5.78 30.39
CA ASP A 788 20.15 -5.98 31.07
C ASP A 788 19.55 -4.68 31.59
N THR A 789 20.37 -3.81 32.17
CA THR A 789 19.89 -2.53 32.70
C THR A 789 19.37 -1.60 31.60
N VAL A 790 20.05 -1.53 30.45
CA VAL A 790 19.60 -0.66 29.35
C VAL A 790 18.38 -1.26 28.63
N ILE A 791 18.32 -2.59 28.48
CA ILE A 791 17.15 -3.30 27.94
C ILE A 791 15.94 -3.11 28.86
N GLY A 792 16.09 -3.24 30.17
CA GLY A 792 15.00 -3.07 31.12
C GLY A 792 14.39 -1.67 31.11
N LEU A 793 15.18 -0.64 30.78
CA LEU A 793 14.75 0.76 30.74
C LEU A 793 14.26 1.20 29.35
N TYR A 794 14.86 0.69 28.28
CA TYR A 794 14.73 1.22 26.91
C TYR A 794 14.63 0.15 25.81
N GLY A 795 14.52 -1.13 26.17
CA GLY A 795 14.27 -2.22 25.23
C GLY A 795 12.83 -2.25 24.75
N ASP A 796 12.61 -2.95 23.65
CA ASP A 796 11.27 -3.32 23.18
C ASP A 796 10.55 -4.22 24.19
N THR A 797 9.29 -4.56 23.91
CA THR A 797 8.48 -5.37 24.82
C THR A 797 9.07 -6.77 25.05
N TYR A 798 9.60 -7.40 23.99
CA TYR A 798 10.15 -8.75 24.04
C TYR A 798 11.50 -8.81 24.79
N GLY A 799 12.40 -7.86 24.54
CA GLY A 799 13.65 -7.72 25.27
C GLY A 799 13.43 -7.52 26.77
N ARG A 800 12.44 -6.71 27.16
CA ARG A 800 12.05 -6.56 28.57
C ARG A 800 11.46 -7.84 29.16
N PHE A 801 10.64 -8.56 28.39
CA PHE A 801 10.09 -9.86 28.78
C PHE A 801 11.18 -10.89 29.09
N LEU A 802 12.24 -10.97 28.28
CA LEU A 802 13.32 -11.93 28.47
C LEU A 802 14.11 -11.73 29.77
N LEU A 803 14.12 -10.53 30.35
CA LEU A 803 14.77 -10.27 31.65
C LEU A 803 14.03 -10.93 32.81
N ASN A 804 12.71 -11.11 32.68
CA ASN A 804 11.88 -11.83 33.63
C ASN A 804 10.70 -12.51 32.91
N PRO A 805 10.89 -13.72 32.36
CA PRO A 805 9.88 -14.39 31.52
C PRO A 805 8.61 -14.83 32.27
N THR A 806 8.54 -14.61 33.58
CA THR A 806 7.32 -14.85 34.40
C THR A 806 6.49 -13.59 34.60
N ASP A 807 7.00 -12.42 34.21
CA ASP A 807 6.28 -11.15 34.27
C ASP A 807 5.50 -10.93 32.97
N PRO A 808 4.15 -10.94 32.99
CA PRO A 808 3.34 -10.71 31.80
C PRO A 808 3.25 -9.23 31.42
N THR A 809 3.78 -8.29 32.22
CA THR A 809 3.63 -6.85 32.00
C THR A 809 4.12 -6.42 30.61
N PRO A 810 5.29 -6.86 30.10
CA PRO A 810 5.72 -6.47 28.76
C PRO A 810 4.82 -7.00 27.63
N ILE A 811 4.15 -8.15 27.82
CA ILE A 811 3.15 -8.65 26.86
C ILE A 811 1.90 -7.77 26.90
N ALA A 812 1.45 -7.37 28.10
CA ALA A 812 0.30 -6.48 28.26
C ALA A 812 0.53 -5.09 27.62
N ASP A 813 1.78 -4.65 27.49
CA ASP A 813 2.15 -3.42 26.76
C ASP A 813 1.87 -3.49 25.24
N LEU A 814 1.49 -4.65 24.69
CA LEU A 814 1.03 -4.79 23.29
C LEU A 814 -0.40 -4.24 23.09
N ALA A 815 -1.22 -4.23 24.15
CA ALA A 815 -2.64 -3.90 24.05
C ALA A 815 -2.92 -2.48 23.51
N PRO A 816 -2.17 -1.42 23.91
CA PRO A 816 -2.35 -0.09 23.34
C PRO A 816 -2.12 -0.04 21.82
N ASN A 817 -1.07 -0.71 21.33
CA ASN A 817 -0.75 -0.76 19.90
C ASN A 817 -1.85 -1.49 19.10
N SER A 818 -2.35 -2.61 19.64
CA SER A 818 -3.47 -3.33 19.02
C SER A 818 -4.76 -2.50 19.03
N ALA A 819 -5.06 -1.83 20.16
CA ALA A 819 -6.21 -0.94 20.25
C ALA A 819 -6.12 0.25 19.29
N GLU A 820 -4.93 0.77 19.02
CA GLU A 820 -4.71 1.80 18.02
C GLU A 820 -5.03 1.30 16.61
N LEU A 821 -4.57 0.10 16.24
CA LEU A 821 -4.93 -0.52 14.96
C LEU A 821 -6.45 -0.66 14.82
N VAL A 822 -7.13 -1.19 15.86
CA VAL A 822 -8.59 -1.33 15.87
C VAL A 822 -9.29 0.03 15.68
N ALA A 823 -8.86 1.05 16.42
CA ALA A 823 -9.43 2.39 16.32
C ALA A 823 -9.18 3.08 14.97
N LYS A 824 -8.15 2.63 14.25
CA LYS A 824 -7.77 3.15 12.93
C LYS A 824 -8.18 2.23 11.78
N TRP A 825 -8.91 1.14 12.05
CA TRP A 825 -9.20 0.08 11.07
C TRP A 825 -9.71 0.58 9.70
N PRO A 826 -10.72 1.48 9.62
CA PRO A 826 -11.14 2.06 8.34
C PRO A 826 -10.03 2.75 7.54
N TYR A 827 -9.14 3.48 8.23
CA TYR A 827 -8.02 4.20 7.61
C TYR A 827 -6.87 3.28 7.23
N LYS A 828 -6.77 2.10 7.83
CA LYS A 828 -5.77 1.09 7.47
C LYS A 828 -6.25 0.12 6.39
N THR A 829 -7.52 0.20 6.02
CA THR A 829 -8.16 -0.64 5.01
C THR A 829 -8.73 0.25 3.88
N THR A 830 -10.06 0.38 3.78
CA THR A 830 -10.76 0.99 2.65
C THR A 830 -10.37 2.44 2.38
N GLU A 831 -10.08 3.22 3.42
CA GLU A 831 -9.71 4.63 3.26
C GLU A 831 -8.20 4.85 3.07
N GLY A 832 -7.36 3.86 3.38
CA GLY A 832 -5.90 3.95 3.22
C GLY A 832 -5.44 3.75 1.77
N VAL A 833 -4.37 4.44 1.39
CA VAL A 833 -3.87 4.48 0.00
C VAL A 833 -2.36 4.31 -0.07
N MET A 834 -1.61 5.15 0.65
CA MET A 834 -0.16 5.06 0.71
C MET A 834 0.25 3.87 1.57
N THR A 835 0.94 2.90 0.98
CA THR A 835 1.12 1.57 1.56
C THR A 835 2.25 1.56 2.59
N ASP A 836 3.24 2.44 2.45
CA ASP A 836 4.30 2.78 3.43
C ASP A 836 3.76 3.33 4.78
N ARG A 837 2.48 3.72 4.85
CA ARG A 837 1.84 4.33 6.03
C ARG A 837 0.80 3.45 6.72
N ILE A 838 0.58 2.23 6.23
CA ILE A 838 -0.44 1.32 6.76
C ILE A 838 0.00 0.69 8.09
N LEU A 839 1.27 0.27 8.19
CA LEU A 839 1.80 -0.31 9.43
C LEU A 839 1.85 0.74 10.56
N LEU A 840 1.57 0.27 11.78
CA LEU A 840 1.71 1.03 13.02
C LEU A 840 2.69 0.31 13.96
N PRO A 841 3.24 0.98 14.99
CA PRO A 841 4.00 0.31 16.04
C PRO A 841 3.25 -0.90 16.61
N GLY A 842 3.97 -1.97 16.95
CA GLY A 842 3.42 -3.16 17.61
C GLY A 842 3.32 -4.44 16.77
N TRP A 843 3.31 -4.37 15.43
CA TRP A 843 3.27 -5.57 14.59
C TRP A 843 4.50 -6.46 14.78
N ALA A 844 5.67 -5.82 14.85
CA ALA A 844 6.95 -6.48 15.05
C ALA A 844 7.09 -7.06 16.48
N ASP A 845 6.57 -6.33 17.47
CA ASP A 845 6.63 -6.73 18.88
C ASP A 845 5.90 -8.06 19.11
N VAL A 846 4.67 -8.23 18.59
CA VAL A 846 3.92 -9.48 18.79
C VAL A 846 4.60 -10.68 18.13
N VAL A 847 5.15 -10.51 16.93
CA VAL A 847 5.88 -11.57 16.22
C VAL A 847 7.09 -12.03 17.02
N SER A 848 7.80 -11.11 17.67
CA SER A 848 9.03 -11.39 18.40
C SER A 848 8.85 -12.48 19.49
N TYR A 849 7.69 -12.51 20.16
CA TYR A 849 7.34 -13.54 21.14
C TYR A 849 7.20 -14.93 20.55
N TYR A 850 6.65 -15.06 19.33
CA TYR A 850 6.51 -16.34 18.65
C TYR A 850 7.82 -16.78 17.99
N PHE A 851 8.60 -15.82 17.50
CA PHE A 851 9.79 -16.02 16.67
C PHE A 851 11.07 -16.31 17.47
N GLY A 852 11.07 -15.90 18.74
CA GLY A 852 12.19 -16.08 19.66
C GLY A 852 13.31 -15.07 19.48
N ALA A 853 13.06 -13.96 18.78
CA ALA A 853 14.03 -12.92 18.48
C ALA A 853 13.32 -11.57 18.26
N GLU A 854 14.04 -10.47 18.46
CA GLU A 854 13.54 -9.15 18.06
C GLU A 854 13.51 -9.09 16.52
N VAL A 855 12.33 -8.89 15.95
CA VAL A 855 12.08 -9.14 14.52
C VAL A 855 12.57 -8.01 13.60
N PHE A 856 12.75 -6.77 14.08
CA PHE A 856 13.35 -5.73 13.24
C PHE A 856 14.79 -6.06 12.85
N SER A 857 15.57 -6.74 13.69
CA SER A 857 16.86 -7.28 13.25
C SER A 857 16.74 -8.21 12.04
N ALA A 858 15.74 -9.09 12.00
CA ALA A 858 15.49 -9.96 10.84
C ALA A 858 15.11 -9.15 9.59
N PHE A 859 14.23 -8.16 9.75
CA PHE A 859 13.86 -7.19 8.71
C PHE A 859 15.05 -6.36 8.21
N PHE A 860 16.00 -6.02 9.09
CA PHE A 860 17.25 -5.34 8.76
C PHE A 860 18.39 -6.32 8.39
N GLY A 861 18.04 -7.51 7.91
CA GLY A 861 18.99 -8.43 7.28
C GLY A 861 19.80 -9.32 8.24
N MET A 862 19.51 -9.37 9.53
CA MET A 862 20.22 -10.20 10.50
C MET A 862 19.47 -11.53 10.77
N PRO A 863 20.04 -12.70 10.47
CA PRO A 863 19.39 -14.00 10.69
C PRO A 863 19.38 -14.39 12.17
N VAL A 864 18.40 -13.88 12.93
CA VAL A 864 18.32 -14.02 14.41
C VAL A 864 17.24 -14.98 14.91
N HIS A 865 16.30 -15.36 14.06
CA HIS A 865 15.14 -16.17 14.43
C HIS A 865 15.51 -17.54 15.02
N HIS A 866 14.72 -17.98 16.00
CA HIS A 866 14.99 -19.23 16.73
C HIS A 866 13.98 -20.33 16.42
N VAL A 867 12.69 -19.98 16.29
CA VAL A 867 11.62 -20.95 16.08
C VAL A 867 10.50 -20.38 15.21
N THR A 868 9.94 -21.23 14.35
CA THR A 868 8.62 -20.99 13.72
C THR A 868 7.71 -22.18 13.96
N TRP A 869 6.40 -21.98 13.76
CA TRP A 869 5.39 -22.94 14.18
C TRP A 869 4.62 -23.45 12.97
N GLU A 870 4.61 -24.77 12.77
CA GLU A 870 3.89 -25.42 11.69
C GLU A 870 2.77 -26.30 12.24
N ASN A 871 1.66 -26.39 11.48
CA ASN A 871 0.41 -27.01 11.91
C ASN A 871 -0.19 -26.35 13.17
N ALA A 872 0.10 -25.07 13.37
CA ALA A 872 -0.53 -24.24 14.39
C ALA A 872 -1.73 -23.50 13.78
N SER A 873 -2.76 -23.23 14.59
CA SER A 873 -3.92 -22.45 14.15
C SER A 873 -3.84 -21.01 14.63
N ARG A 874 -4.75 -20.16 14.13
CA ARG A 874 -4.95 -18.80 14.65
C ARG A 874 -5.31 -18.74 16.13
N PHE A 875 -5.67 -19.88 16.74
CA PHE A 875 -5.97 -20.02 18.17
C PHE A 875 -4.77 -20.48 19.00
N PHE A 876 -3.57 -20.42 18.44
CA PHE A 876 -2.33 -20.78 19.12
C PHE A 876 -1.60 -19.52 19.61
N ALA A 877 -1.21 -19.53 20.89
CA ALA A 877 -0.31 -18.56 21.48
C ALA A 877 1.02 -19.21 21.87
N ALA A 878 2.13 -18.55 21.54
CA ALA A 878 3.47 -18.93 21.98
C ALA A 878 4.25 -17.70 22.45
N ALA A 879 4.91 -17.84 23.59
CA ALA A 879 5.87 -16.89 24.13
C ALA A 879 7.20 -17.62 24.36
N VAL A 880 8.20 -17.33 23.53
CA VAL A 880 9.57 -17.81 23.70
C VAL A 880 10.18 -17.11 24.90
N THR A 881 10.38 -17.87 25.97
CA THR A 881 10.82 -17.39 27.29
C THR A 881 12.35 -17.41 27.45
N ASP A 882 13.05 -18.17 26.62
CA ASP A 882 14.51 -18.24 26.59
C ASP A 882 14.93 -18.85 25.25
N ALA A 883 15.98 -18.33 24.63
CA ALA A 883 16.50 -18.83 23.36
C ALA A 883 18.01 -18.61 23.28
N GLY A 884 18.70 -19.48 22.54
CA GLY A 884 20.12 -19.38 22.27
C GLY A 884 20.53 -20.45 21.26
N ASP A 885 21.83 -20.66 21.08
CA ASP A 885 22.34 -21.64 20.09
C ASP A 885 22.19 -23.10 20.54
N ARG A 886 21.86 -23.33 21.82
CA ARG A 886 21.84 -24.66 22.45
C ARG A 886 20.63 -24.92 23.36
N LYS A 887 19.70 -23.98 23.38
CA LYS A 887 18.49 -24.07 24.20
C LYS A 887 17.34 -23.26 23.61
N LEU A 888 16.13 -23.73 23.88
CA LEU A 888 14.87 -23.03 23.61
C LEU A 888 13.88 -23.37 24.72
N SER A 889 13.23 -22.34 25.27
CA SER A 889 12.14 -22.50 26.24
C SER A 889 10.94 -21.69 25.79
N VAL A 890 9.76 -22.31 25.76
CA VAL A 890 8.53 -21.67 25.30
C VAL A 890 7.40 -21.93 26.28
N SER A 891 6.54 -20.93 26.49
CA SER A 891 5.20 -21.11 27.06
C SER A 891 4.17 -21.02 25.95
N THR A 892 3.23 -21.95 25.90
CA THR A 892 2.20 -22.00 24.87
C THR A 892 0.81 -22.15 25.47
N TYR A 893 -0.20 -21.77 24.70
CA TYR A 893 -1.61 -21.98 25.03
C TYR A 893 -2.40 -22.18 23.74
N LEU A 894 -3.22 -23.23 23.71
CA LEU A 894 -4.14 -23.50 22.61
C LEU A 894 -5.56 -23.17 23.07
N PHE A 895 -6.23 -22.24 22.38
CA PHE A 895 -7.60 -21.84 22.70
C PHE A 895 -8.65 -22.83 22.19
N GLU A 896 -8.28 -23.77 21.34
CA GLU A 896 -9.15 -24.88 20.93
C GLU A 896 -9.38 -25.85 22.10
N ASP A 897 -10.50 -26.58 22.09
CA ASP A 897 -10.79 -27.60 23.11
C ASP A 897 -10.06 -28.92 22.83
N ASN A 898 -9.86 -29.24 21.55
CA ASN A 898 -9.17 -30.45 21.13
C ASN A 898 -7.65 -30.24 21.12
N PRO A 899 -6.86 -31.28 21.46
CA PRO A 899 -5.41 -31.20 21.35
C PRO A 899 -4.96 -31.09 19.89
N ARG A 900 -3.81 -30.46 19.67
CA ARG A 900 -3.20 -30.27 18.35
C ARG A 900 -1.73 -30.67 18.38
N THR A 901 -1.27 -31.40 17.37
CA THR A 901 0.16 -31.71 17.21
C THR A 901 0.82 -30.60 16.40
N ILE A 902 1.68 -29.81 17.04
CA ILE A 902 2.39 -28.69 16.45
C ILE A 902 3.85 -29.08 16.23
N ILE A 903 4.45 -28.59 15.15
CA ILE A 903 5.88 -28.74 14.87
C ILE A 903 6.56 -27.41 15.19
N ALA A 904 7.53 -27.44 16.11
CA ALA A 904 8.38 -26.28 16.42
C ALA A 904 9.62 -26.33 15.53
N LYS A 905 9.62 -25.67 14.37
CA LYS A 905 10.76 -25.64 13.43
C LYS A 905 11.90 -24.84 14.03
N LEU A 906 13.07 -25.46 14.16
CA LEU A 906 14.22 -24.93 14.90
C LEU A 906 15.23 -24.33 13.93
N TRP A 907 15.51 -23.04 14.10
CA TRP A 907 16.39 -22.27 13.19
C TRP A 907 17.65 -21.77 13.88
N GLY A 908 17.51 -21.42 15.16
CA GLY A 908 18.59 -20.79 15.92
C GLY A 908 19.49 -21.76 16.67
N LEU A 909 19.14 -23.05 16.75
CA LEU A 909 19.94 -24.08 17.40
C LEU A 909 21.05 -24.60 16.46
N GLU A 910 22.20 -24.98 17.04
CA GLU A 910 23.28 -25.65 16.31
C GLU A 910 22.81 -27.01 15.76
N THR A 911 23.08 -27.27 14.48
CA THR A 911 22.78 -28.55 13.80
C THR A 911 23.82 -29.63 14.10
N GLY A 912 23.51 -30.88 13.76
CA GLY A 912 24.33 -32.06 14.03
C GLY A 912 24.36 -32.48 15.50
N ARG A 913 23.34 -32.12 16.27
CA ARG A 913 23.31 -32.28 17.74
C ARG A 913 22.06 -32.98 18.25
N ASP A 914 22.22 -33.61 19.42
CA ASP A 914 21.14 -34.21 20.20
C ASP A 914 20.60 -33.24 21.25
N TYR A 915 19.30 -32.97 21.20
CA TYR A 915 18.60 -32.11 22.13
C TYR A 915 17.58 -32.91 22.94
N ARG A 916 17.59 -32.74 24.26
CA ARG A 916 16.52 -33.22 25.13
C ARG A 916 15.32 -32.30 24.98
N VAL A 917 14.19 -32.85 24.55
CA VAL A 917 12.89 -32.18 24.47
C VAL A 917 12.02 -32.63 25.65
N GLN A 918 11.62 -31.67 26.49
CA GLN A 918 10.75 -31.89 27.64
C GLN A 918 9.55 -30.94 27.53
N ALA A 919 8.34 -31.50 27.50
CA ALA A 919 7.14 -30.69 27.41
C ALA A 919 5.99 -31.24 28.28
N GLY A 920 5.18 -30.33 28.82
CA GLY A 920 4.08 -30.68 29.72
C GLY A 920 3.33 -29.46 30.27
N PRO A 921 2.23 -29.69 31.03
CA PRO A 921 1.42 -28.62 31.60
C PRO A 921 2.21 -27.77 32.59
N ALA A 922 2.11 -26.46 32.48
CA ALA A 922 2.75 -25.52 33.39
C ALA A 922 1.70 -24.71 34.18
N ASN A 923 2.12 -24.19 35.33
CA ASN A 923 1.21 -23.41 36.19
C ASN A 923 0.88 -22.04 35.59
N ASP A 924 1.83 -21.44 34.86
CA ASP A 924 1.68 -20.13 34.23
C ASP A 924 2.85 -19.84 33.25
N LEU A 925 2.83 -18.66 32.63
CA LEU A 925 3.86 -18.10 31.77
C LEU A 925 5.27 -18.19 32.38
N GLY A 926 6.23 -18.65 31.57
CA GLY A 926 7.64 -18.72 31.95
C GLY A 926 8.00 -19.82 32.94
N LEU A 927 7.02 -20.55 33.48
CA LEU A 927 7.26 -21.61 34.46
C LEU A 927 7.52 -22.95 33.78
N ASP A 928 8.27 -23.81 34.47
CA ASP A 928 8.57 -25.15 33.99
C ASP A 928 7.36 -26.09 34.04
N PRO A 929 7.36 -27.17 33.23
CA PRO A 929 6.34 -28.20 33.31
C PRO A 929 6.21 -28.77 34.72
N THR A 930 4.98 -28.85 35.22
CA THR A 930 4.64 -29.50 36.49
C THR A 930 4.69 -31.03 36.42
N SER A 931 4.46 -31.56 35.22
CA SER A 931 4.65 -32.95 34.81
C SER A 931 5.11 -32.97 33.36
N LEU A 932 5.71 -34.07 32.90
CA LEU A 932 6.14 -34.23 31.51
C LEU A 932 5.21 -35.21 30.79
N ASP A 933 4.57 -34.76 29.72
CA ASP A 933 3.88 -35.66 28.78
C ASP A 933 4.83 -36.09 27.66
N HIS A 934 5.79 -35.24 27.32
CA HIS A 934 6.85 -35.50 26.36
C HIS A 934 8.22 -35.38 27.03
N ASP A 935 9.05 -36.40 26.85
CA ASP A 935 10.44 -36.43 27.31
C ASP A 935 11.27 -37.36 26.40
N PHE A 936 11.97 -36.79 25.42
CA PHE A 936 12.72 -37.55 24.43
C PHE A 936 13.94 -36.79 23.91
N VAL A 937 14.83 -37.49 23.22
CA VAL A 937 15.98 -36.89 22.52
C VAL A 937 15.61 -36.69 21.06
N TYR A 938 15.86 -35.50 20.54
CA TYR A 938 15.66 -35.12 19.15
C TYR A 938 17.02 -34.77 18.53
N HIS A 939 17.40 -35.47 17.47
CA HIS A 939 18.57 -35.12 16.67
C HIS A 939 18.17 -34.06 15.65
N LEU A 940 18.88 -32.93 15.64
CA LEU A 940 18.66 -31.85 14.68
C LEU A 940 19.74 -31.92 13.60
N ASP A 941 19.43 -32.49 12.44
CA ASP A 941 20.37 -32.59 11.32
C ASP A 941 20.49 -31.26 10.58
N GLU A 942 19.36 -30.60 10.32
CA GLU A 942 19.26 -29.43 9.45
C GLU A 942 18.41 -28.32 10.08
N ARG A 943 18.68 -27.07 9.72
CA ARG A 943 17.86 -25.93 10.14
C ARG A 943 16.46 -26.03 9.54
N GLY A 944 15.45 -25.62 10.32
CA GLY A 944 14.05 -25.69 9.92
C GLY A 944 13.38 -27.02 10.21
N GLN A 945 14.11 -28.05 10.64
CA GLN A 945 13.54 -29.26 11.21
C GLN A 945 13.08 -29.03 12.66
N GLY A 946 12.17 -29.86 13.18
CA GLY A 946 11.69 -29.69 14.54
C GLY A 946 10.92 -30.89 15.11
N PRO A 947 10.83 -31.01 16.45
CA PRO A 947 10.03 -32.02 17.11
C PRO A 947 8.52 -31.74 16.94
N SER A 948 7.75 -32.80 16.71
CA SER A 948 6.29 -32.76 16.82
C SER A 948 5.85 -32.91 18.28
N ILE A 949 5.04 -31.97 18.78
CA ILE A 949 4.61 -31.91 20.18
C ILE A 949 3.08 -31.78 20.21
N THR A 950 2.39 -32.66 20.94
CA THR A 950 0.93 -32.58 21.10
C THR A 950 0.60 -31.63 22.24
N ILE A 951 0.00 -30.49 21.91
CA ILE A 951 -0.39 -29.46 22.86
C ILE A 951 -1.87 -29.67 23.23
N PRO A 952 -2.21 -29.79 24.52
CA PRO A 952 -3.59 -29.90 24.97
C PRO A 952 -4.36 -28.59 24.77
N GLY A 953 -5.66 -28.71 24.50
CA GLY A 953 -6.57 -27.57 24.47
C GLY A 953 -6.78 -26.97 25.87
N ARG A 954 -6.99 -25.65 25.92
CA ARG A 954 -7.37 -24.88 27.11
C ARG A 954 -6.41 -25.02 28.32
N ALA A 955 -5.11 -25.19 28.07
CA ALA A 955 -4.11 -25.32 29.12
C ALA A 955 -2.82 -24.59 28.79
N VAL A 956 -2.17 -24.04 29.82
CA VAL A 956 -0.80 -23.51 29.70
C VAL A 956 0.16 -24.70 29.62
N TYR A 957 1.01 -24.69 28.59
CA TYR A 957 1.93 -25.76 28.29
C TYR A 957 3.34 -25.19 28.14
N ALA A 958 4.35 -25.87 28.68
CA ALA A 958 5.74 -25.44 28.56
C ALA A 958 6.53 -26.45 27.73
N ILE A 959 7.39 -25.94 26.85
CA ILE A 959 8.33 -26.71 26.05
C ILE A 959 9.74 -26.27 26.44
N ARG A 960 10.64 -27.24 26.67
CA ARG A 960 12.06 -27.04 26.97
C ARG A 960 12.87 -27.92 26.03
N ILE A 961 13.81 -27.30 25.33
CA ILE A 961 14.76 -27.96 24.44
C ILE A 961 16.15 -27.56 24.92
N THR A 962 16.98 -28.54 25.28
CA THR A 962 18.33 -28.29 25.81
C THR A 962 19.32 -29.28 25.23
N ASP A 963 20.49 -28.80 24.80
CA ASP A 963 21.60 -29.64 24.31
C ASP A 963 22.01 -30.68 25.36
N GLU A 964 22.03 -31.96 25.00
CA GLU A 964 22.49 -33.04 25.88
C GLU A 964 24.01 -33.08 26.03
N ASN A 965 24.76 -32.47 25.10
CA ASN A 965 26.21 -32.55 25.05
C ASN A 965 26.88 -31.19 24.74
N PRO A 966 26.78 -30.21 25.65
CA PRO A 966 27.28 -28.85 25.45
C PRO A 966 28.81 -28.76 25.29
N SER A 967 29.56 -29.85 25.48
CA SER A 967 31.01 -29.88 25.30
C SER A 967 31.48 -30.24 23.89
N ALA A 968 30.60 -30.72 22.99
CA ALA A 968 31.00 -30.97 21.61
C ALA A 968 31.25 -29.63 20.88
N PRO A 969 32.32 -29.49 20.08
CA PRO A 969 32.47 -28.34 19.20
C PRO A 969 31.43 -28.41 18.07
N SER A 970 30.82 -27.26 17.75
CA SER A 970 30.14 -27.05 16.48
C SER A 970 31.14 -26.45 15.51
N ASP A 971 31.33 -27.09 14.36
CA ASP A 971 31.99 -26.43 13.24
C ASP A 971 30.89 -25.97 12.29
N PRO A 972 30.82 -24.66 11.97
CA PRO A 972 30.14 -24.20 10.76
C PRO A 972 30.74 -24.98 9.58
N GLN A 973 29.89 -25.67 8.81
CA GLN A 973 30.36 -26.47 7.68
C GLN A 973 29.81 -25.93 6.37
N ALA A 974 30.71 -25.32 5.61
CA ALA A 974 30.55 -25.12 4.18
C ALA A 974 30.28 -26.47 3.49
N TRP A 975 29.07 -26.64 2.97
CA TRP A 975 28.62 -27.83 2.24
C TRP A 975 28.15 -27.50 0.83
N ALA A 976 27.95 -28.53 0.02
CA ALA A 976 27.18 -28.38 -1.21
C ALA A 976 25.70 -28.25 -0.83
N ASP A 977 24.86 -27.87 -1.79
CA ASP A 977 23.41 -27.90 -1.57
C ASP A 977 22.72 -28.04 -2.91
N LEU A 978 22.37 -29.27 -3.26
CA LEU A 978 21.67 -29.57 -4.49
C LEU A 978 20.22 -29.17 -4.33
N ALA A 979 19.68 -28.53 -5.36
CA ALA A 979 18.31 -28.04 -5.31
C ALA A 979 17.60 -28.24 -6.64
N VAL A 980 16.29 -28.50 -6.56
CA VAL A 980 15.36 -28.48 -7.68
C VAL A 980 14.04 -27.88 -7.21
N ALA A 981 13.45 -27.01 -8.02
CA ALA A 981 12.14 -26.43 -7.79
C ALA A 981 11.10 -26.90 -8.82
N PRO A 982 9.79 -26.74 -8.58
CA PRO A 982 8.76 -27.05 -9.58
C PRO A 982 8.99 -26.35 -10.92
N GLU A 983 9.50 -25.11 -10.90
CA GLU A 983 9.77 -24.28 -12.08
C GLU A 983 10.94 -24.81 -12.92
N ASP A 984 11.80 -25.64 -12.33
CA ASP A 984 12.94 -26.28 -13.00
C ASP A 984 12.53 -27.52 -13.83
N ILE A 985 11.25 -27.93 -13.74
CA ILE A 985 10.73 -29.14 -14.39
C ILE A 985 9.76 -28.75 -15.50
N SER A 986 10.08 -29.11 -16.74
CA SER A 986 9.21 -28.89 -17.89
C SER A 986 9.14 -30.10 -18.81
N TYR A 987 8.03 -30.24 -19.54
CA TYR A 987 7.82 -31.34 -20.48
C TYR A 987 7.47 -30.80 -21.86
N ASP A 988 8.18 -31.27 -22.88
CA ASP A 988 7.90 -30.97 -24.28
C ASP A 988 7.15 -32.14 -24.92
N ASP A 989 5.85 -31.94 -25.14
CA ASP A 989 4.95 -32.91 -25.78
C ASP A 989 5.40 -33.30 -27.20
N LEU A 990 6.04 -32.38 -27.93
CA LEU A 990 6.45 -32.62 -29.33
C LEU A 990 7.68 -33.51 -29.40
N SER A 991 8.67 -33.28 -28.53
CA SER A 991 9.89 -34.07 -28.49
C SER A 991 9.81 -35.27 -27.53
N GLN A 992 8.75 -35.35 -26.71
CA GLN A 992 8.58 -36.35 -25.66
C GLN A 992 9.75 -36.36 -24.67
N MET A 993 10.20 -35.16 -24.28
CA MET A 993 11.32 -34.96 -23.38
C MET A 993 10.88 -34.25 -22.11
N LEU A 994 11.27 -34.81 -20.96
CA LEU A 994 11.23 -34.13 -19.68
C LEU A 994 12.56 -33.42 -19.46
N HIS A 995 12.52 -32.10 -19.26
CA HIS A 995 13.66 -31.26 -18.92
C HIS A 995 13.65 -30.98 -17.42
N VAL A 996 14.81 -31.12 -16.79
CA VAL A 996 14.99 -30.89 -15.36
C VAL A 996 16.28 -30.10 -15.17
N ARG A 997 16.20 -28.95 -14.51
CA ARG A 997 17.38 -28.22 -14.05
C ARG A 997 17.69 -28.59 -12.61
N VAL A 998 18.96 -28.86 -12.33
CA VAL A 998 19.45 -29.16 -10.98
C VAL A 998 20.55 -28.18 -10.63
N HIS A 999 20.42 -27.54 -9.48
CA HIS A 999 21.29 -26.47 -9.01
C HIS A 999 22.27 -26.98 -7.96
N ASN A 1000 23.34 -26.22 -7.74
CA ASN A 1000 24.08 -26.25 -6.48
C ASN A 1000 24.09 -24.83 -5.90
N ILE A 1001 23.42 -24.65 -4.76
CA ILE A 1001 23.25 -23.36 -4.07
C ILE A 1001 24.06 -23.27 -2.77
N GLY A 1002 24.95 -24.24 -2.52
CA GLY A 1002 25.85 -24.27 -1.38
C GLY A 1002 27.16 -23.51 -1.61
N SER A 1003 28.18 -23.80 -0.80
CA SER A 1003 29.55 -23.24 -0.92
C SER A 1003 30.62 -24.26 -1.31
N GLN A 1004 30.28 -25.54 -1.39
CA GLN A 1004 31.16 -26.60 -1.91
C GLN A 1004 30.61 -27.22 -3.20
N ALA A 1005 31.50 -27.79 -4.01
CA ALA A 1005 31.08 -28.56 -5.17
C ALA A 1005 30.35 -29.84 -4.73
N SER A 1006 29.25 -30.19 -5.42
CA SER A 1006 28.38 -31.31 -5.03
C SER A 1006 29.05 -32.68 -5.08
N GLY A 1007 30.10 -32.83 -5.90
CA GLY A 1007 30.57 -34.18 -6.24
C GLY A 1007 29.48 -34.97 -6.98
N THR A 1008 29.59 -36.30 -6.97
CA THR A 1008 28.73 -37.15 -7.79
C THR A 1008 27.42 -37.49 -7.08
N CYS A 1009 26.29 -37.13 -7.68
CA CYS A 1009 24.94 -37.40 -7.16
C CYS A 1009 24.05 -38.07 -8.22
N ARG A 1010 22.95 -38.70 -7.78
CA ARG A 1010 21.94 -39.31 -8.66
C ARG A 1010 20.68 -38.46 -8.70
N VAL A 1011 20.21 -38.18 -9.91
CA VAL A 1011 18.92 -37.53 -10.14
C VAL A 1011 17.98 -38.53 -10.79
N ALA A 1012 16.78 -38.64 -10.24
CA ALA A 1012 15.73 -39.50 -10.76
C ALA A 1012 14.41 -38.75 -10.87
N PHE A 1013 13.52 -39.21 -11.75
CA PHE A 1013 12.15 -38.76 -11.78
C PHE A 1013 11.16 -39.92 -11.77
N PHE A 1014 9.96 -39.64 -11.27
CA PHE A 1014 8.87 -40.57 -11.07
C PHE A 1014 7.59 -39.97 -11.62
N GLU A 1015 6.74 -40.80 -12.21
CA GLU A 1015 5.38 -40.42 -12.57
C GLU A 1015 4.48 -40.38 -11.33
N GLY A 1016 3.72 -39.29 -11.16
CA GLY A 1016 2.93 -38.97 -9.96
C GLY A 1016 3.60 -37.90 -9.07
N SER A 1017 2.92 -37.52 -7.98
CA SER A 1017 3.40 -36.53 -6.99
C SER A 1017 4.33 -37.10 -5.93
N THR A 1018 4.44 -38.43 -5.84
CA THR A 1018 5.25 -39.08 -4.81
C THR A 1018 6.31 -39.97 -5.45
N PRO A 1019 7.60 -39.83 -5.07
CA PRO A 1019 8.68 -40.63 -5.63
C PRO A 1019 8.65 -42.07 -5.07
N THR A 1020 7.75 -42.89 -5.60
CA THR A 1020 7.57 -44.28 -5.15
C THR A 1020 7.86 -45.28 -6.27
N GLY A 1021 8.49 -46.41 -5.93
CA GLY A 1021 8.77 -47.50 -6.88
C GLY A 1021 10.07 -47.33 -7.69
N THR A 1022 10.10 -47.88 -8.89
CA THR A 1022 11.24 -47.76 -9.82
C THR A 1022 11.14 -46.43 -10.57
N PRO A 1023 12.20 -45.61 -10.64
CA PRO A 1023 12.15 -44.33 -11.35
C PRO A 1023 11.91 -44.52 -12.85
N ASN A 1024 11.17 -43.60 -13.45
CA ASN A 1024 10.91 -43.55 -14.89
C ASN A 1024 12.18 -43.15 -15.67
N GLY A 1025 13.05 -42.36 -15.06
CA GLY A 1025 14.41 -42.10 -15.54
C GLY A 1025 15.36 -41.78 -14.42
N LEU A 1026 16.63 -42.12 -14.63
CA LEU A 1026 17.71 -41.92 -13.67
C LEU A 1026 18.99 -41.56 -14.41
N THR A 1027 19.72 -40.58 -13.89
CA THR A 1027 21.03 -40.16 -14.41
C THR A 1027 21.99 -39.83 -13.27
N LEU A 1028 23.28 -39.79 -13.58
CA LEU A 1028 24.34 -39.38 -12.68
C LEU A 1028 24.86 -38.01 -13.10
N ILE A 1029 24.95 -37.08 -12.16
CA ILE A 1029 25.70 -35.84 -12.34
C ILE A 1029 27.08 -36.04 -11.71
N SER A 1030 28.16 -35.70 -12.42
CA SER A 1030 29.51 -35.91 -11.88
C SER A 1030 29.89 -34.94 -10.78
N SER A 1031 29.52 -33.66 -10.95
CA SER A 1031 29.71 -32.55 -10.01
C SER A 1031 29.08 -31.28 -10.56
N ILE A 1032 28.50 -30.47 -9.69
CA ILE A 1032 28.09 -29.09 -9.95
C ILE A 1032 28.96 -28.19 -9.06
N ALA A 1033 29.61 -27.19 -9.64
CA ALA A 1033 30.42 -26.22 -8.89
C ALA A 1033 29.54 -25.40 -7.93
N ALA A 1034 30.11 -24.84 -6.86
CA ALA A 1034 29.42 -23.89 -6.01
C ALA A 1034 29.45 -22.46 -6.60
N PRO A 1035 28.42 -21.63 -6.39
CA PRO A 1035 28.30 -20.24 -6.86
C PRO A 1035 29.16 -19.26 -6.04
N ILE A 1036 30.43 -19.59 -5.77
CA ILE A 1036 31.35 -18.73 -5.02
C ILE A 1036 31.79 -17.47 -5.80
N ASP A 1037 31.60 -17.47 -7.11
CA ASP A 1037 31.79 -16.29 -7.97
C ASP A 1037 30.54 -15.39 -8.05
N LEU A 1038 29.48 -15.77 -7.34
CA LEU A 1038 28.16 -15.15 -7.32
C LEU A 1038 27.38 -15.29 -8.65
N ASP A 1039 27.76 -16.27 -9.48
CA ASP A 1039 26.96 -16.71 -10.62
C ASP A 1039 26.33 -18.08 -10.31
N ALA A 1040 25.03 -18.21 -10.60
CA ALA A 1040 24.28 -19.45 -10.45
C ALA A 1040 25.00 -20.65 -11.12
N LYS A 1041 24.96 -21.82 -10.46
CA LYS A 1041 25.58 -23.06 -10.95
C LYS A 1041 24.54 -24.16 -11.02
N PHE A 1042 24.33 -24.70 -12.21
CA PHE A 1042 23.35 -25.74 -12.46
C PHE A 1042 23.75 -26.63 -13.63
N VAL A 1043 23.03 -27.75 -13.78
CA VAL A 1043 23.09 -28.66 -14.92
C VAL A 1043 21.68 -28.89 -15.43
N ASP A 1044 21.49 -28.73 -16.75
CA ASP A 1044 20.25 -29.09 -17.43
C ASP A 1044 20.28 -30.55 -17.86
N LEU A 1045 19.29 -31.31 -17.42
CA LEU A 1045 19.08 -32.71 -17.74
C LEU A 1045 17.90 -32.87 -18.69
N SER A 1046 17.90 -33.94 -19.47
CA SER A 1046 16.79 -34.26 -20.36
C SER A 1046 16.57 -35.76 -20.44
N PHE A 1047 15.33 -36.19 -20.23
CA PHE A 1047 14.93 -37.58 -20.18
C PHE A 1047 13.88 -37.86 -21.26
N PRO A 1048 14.09 -38.88 -22.12
CA PRO A 1048 13.01 -39.40 -22.97
C PRO A 1048 11.90 -39.95 -22.09
N TYR A 1049 10.68 -39.43 -22.24
CA TYR A 1049 9.57 -39.77 -21.38
C TYR A 1049 8.22 -39.66 -22.11
N ILE A 1050 7.41 -40.71 -22.00
CA ILE A 1050 6.04 -40.76 -22.49
C ILE A 1050 5.13 -40.98 -21.27
N PRO A 1051 4.40 -39.96 -20.82
CA PRO A 1051 3.50 -40.07 -19.67
C PRO A 1051 2.32 -40.99 -19.98
N THR A 1052 1.85 -41.69 -18.95
CA THR A 1052 0.65 -42.54 -19.03
C THR A 1052 -0.64 -41.72 -19.01
N THR A 1053 -0.61 -40.53 -18.41
CA THR A 1053 -1.73 -39.58 -18.34
C THR A 1053 -1.25 -38.15 -18.59
N LEU A 1054 -1.99 -37.39 -19.41
CA LEU A 1054 -1.80 -35.95 -19.59
C LEU A 1054 -3.14 -35.20 -19.45
N PRO A 1055 -3.19 -34.09 -18.69
CA PRO A 1055 -2.13 -33.59 -17.81
C PRO A 1055 -1.81 -34.60 -16.69
N GLY A 1056 -0.56 -34.63 -16.23
CA GLY A 1056 -0.07 -35.56 -15.20
C GLY A 1056 0.97 -34.92 -14.30
N GLN A 1057 1.28 -35.55 -13.16
CA GLN A 1057 2.33 -35.07 -12.25
C GLN A 1057 3.64 -35.83 -12.45
N VAL A 1058 4.75 -35.15 -12.22
CA VAL A 1058 6.09 -35.74 -12.16
C VAL A 1058 6.80 -35.24 -10.91
N ALA A 1059 7.35 -36.16 -10.13
CA ALA A 1059 8.23 -35.89 -9.01
C ALA A 1059 9.70 -36.09 -9.43
N VAL A 1060 10.55 -35.10 -9.19
CA VAL A 1060 12.00 -35.21 -9.34
C VAL A 1060 12.63 -35.32 -7.96
N TRP A 1061 13.63 -36.20 -7.84
CA TRP A 1061 14.42 -36.37 -6.63
C TRP A 1061 15.92 -36.32 -6.99
N VAL A 1062 16.62 -35.39 -6.36
CA VAL A 1062 18.06 -35.18 -6.44
C VAL A 1062 18.76 -35.86 -5.26
N ASP A 1063 20.00 -36.30 -5.49
CA ASP A 1063 20.80 -37.15 -4.60
C ASP A 1063 20.07 -38.35 -3.97
N THR A 1064 19.32 -39.11 -4.79
CA THR A 1064 18.56 -40.30 -4.34
C THR A 1064 19.36 -41.38 -3.60
N ASN A 1065 20.69 -41.29 -3.57
CA ASN A 1065 21.58 -42.19 -2.87
C ASN A 1065 22.22 -41.61 -1.60
N GLY A 1066 21.90 -40.37 -1.21
CA GLY A 1066 22.44 -39.70 -0.02
C GLY A 1066 23.96 -39.72 0.03
N ALA A 1067 24.61 -39.42 -1.11
CA ALA A 1067 26.07 -39.44 -1.21
C ALA A 1067 26.71 -38.06 -1.05
N VAL A 1068 25.92 -36.99 -1.13
CA VAL A 1068 26.36 -35.63 -0.94
C VAL A 1068 25.96 -35.18 0.46
N ALA A 1069 26.87 -34.51 1.16
CA ALA A 1069 26.52 -33.81 2.40
C ALA A 1069 26.02 -32.41 2.02
N GLU A 1070 24.84 -32.06 2.50
CA GLU A 1070 24.06 -30.92 2.03
C GLU A 1070 23.64 -30.00 3.17
N ILE A 1071 23.48 -28.70 2.88
CA ILE A 1071 23.00 -27.73 3.87
C ILE A 1071 21.59 -28.10 4.32
N THR A 1072 20.75 -28.47 3.36
CA THR A 1072 19.45 -29.08 3.63
C THR A 1072 19.08 -30.09 2.54
N GLU A 1073 18.37 -31.15 2.90
CA GLU A 1073 17.78 -32.07 1.94
C GLU A 1073 16.33 -31.69 1.59
N MET A 1074 15.77 -30.64 2.20
CA MET A 1074 14.38 -30.20 1.98
C MET A 1074 14.10 -29.76 0.54
N ASN A 1075 15.13 -29.32 -0.18
CA ASN A 1075 15.09 -28.85 -1.57
C ASN A 1075 15.54 -29.91 -2.59
N ASN A 1076 15.79 -31.14 -2.16
CA ASN A 1076 16.16 -32.24 -3.06
C ASN A 1076 14.97 -32.83 -3.83
N GLN A 1077 13.75 -32.41 -3.55
CA GLN A 1077 12.55 -32.93 -4.21
C GLN A 1077 11.64 -31.80 -4.68
N ALA A 1078 11.14 -31.94 -5.90
CA ALA A 1078 10.13 -31.06 -6.46
C ALA A 1078 9.10 -31.85 -7.26
N VAL A 1079 7.87 -31.34 -7.30
CA VAL A 1079 6.77 -31.92 -8.06
C VAL A 1079 6.24 -30.86 -9.02
N ALA A 1080 6.09 -31.22 -10.29
CA ALA A 1080 5.50 -30.37 -11.31
C ALA A 1080 4.40 -31.09 -12.07
N THR A 1081 3.47 -30.32 -12.63
CA THR A 1081 2.48 -30.83 -13.59
C THR A 1081 3.01 -30.69 -15.01
N ILE A 1082 2.78 -31.72 -15.84
CA ILE A 1082 3.25 -31.82 -17.22
C ILE A 1082 2.09 -32.03 -18.21
N GLY A 1083 2.31 -31.64 -19.48
CA GLY A 1083 1.36 -31.80 -20.60
C GLY A 1083 0.03 -31.05 -20.41
N GLY A 1084 0.10 -29.92 -19.72
CA GLY A 1084 -0.97 -28.97 -19.46
C GLY A 1084 -0.54 -27.98 -18.36
N THR A 1085 -1.24 -26.86 -18.24
CA THR A 1085 -1.17 -26.03 -17.04
C THR A 1085 -2.02 -26.71 -15.97
N ALA A 1086 -1.43 -27.32 -14.93
CA ALA A 1086 -2.17 -27.34 -13.67
C ALA A 1086 -2.33 -25.88 -13.26
N ALA A 1087 -3.57 -25.47 -13.00
CA ALA A 1087 -3.74 -24.31 -12.16
C ALA A 1087 -3.22 -24.71 -10.78
N SER A 1088 -2.01 -24.27 -10.42
CA SER A 1088 -1.75 -24.03 -8.99
C SER A 1088 -2.78 -23.01 -8.59
N PHE A 1089 -3.78 -23.44 -7.81
CA PHE A 1089 -4.82 -22.52 -7.42
C PHE A 1089 -4.24 -21.59 -6.37
N PRO A 1090 -4.38 -20.26 -6.52
CA PRO A 1090 -4.23 -19.37 -5.41
C PRO A 1090 -5.13 -19.83 -4.25
N PRO A 1091 -4.82 -19.47 -2.99
CA PRO A 1091 -5.76 -19.69 -1.91
C PRO A 1091 -7.12 -19.05 -2.25
N PRO A 1092 -8.25 -19.70 -1.89
CA PRO A 1092 -9.54 -19.04 -2.00
C PRO A 1092 -9.51 -17.77 -1.14
N MET A 1093 -10.13 -16.69 -1.59
CA MET A 1093 -10.11 -15.40 -0.88
C MET A 1093 -11.54 -14.93 -0.70
N ILE A 1094 -12.01 -14.81 0.54
CA ILE A 1094 -13.36 -14.35 0.85
C ILE A 1094 -13.32 -12.84 1.05
N ALA A 1095 -13.93 -12.09 0.14
CA ALA A 1095 -14.05 -10.64 0.23
C ALA A 1095 -15.24 -10.24 1.09
N GLU A 1096 -16.36 -10.97 0.98
CA GLU A 1096 -17.59 -10.63 1.69
C GLU A 1096 -18.45 -11.85 2.01
N LEU A 1097 -19.24 -11.77 3.09
CA LEU A 1097 -20.27 -12.75 3.44
C LEU A 1097 -21.53 -12.02 3.93
N VAL A 1098 -22.63 -12.12 3.17
CA VAL A 1098 -23.85 -11.34 3.41
C VAL A 1098 -25.13 -12.19 3.28
N PRO A 1099 -26.05 -12.14 4.26
CA PRO A 1099 -25.88 -11.54 5.58
C PRO A 1099 -24.95 -12.41 6.45
N ASN A 1100 -24.16 -11.77 7.31
CA ASN A 1100 -23.34 -12.46 8.31
C ASN A 1100 -24.15 -12.99 9.51
N THR A 1101 -25.47 -12.81 9.50
CA THR A 1101 -26.39 -13.29 10.53
C THR A 1101 -27.52 -14.08 9.87
N LEU A 1102 -27.69 -15.34 10.26
CA LEU A 1102 -28.62 -16.29 9.67
C LEU A 1102 -29.57 -16.86 10.72
N SER A 1103 -30.82 -17.13 10.33
CA SER A 1103 -31.66 -18.08 11.06
C SER A 1103 -31.31 -19.51 10.65
N ALA A 1104 -31.72 -20.52 11.42
CA ALA A 1104 -31.63 -21.92 10.98
C ALA A 1104 -32.30 -22.13 9.60
N GLY A 1105 -31.58 -22.75 8.66
CA GLY A 1105 -32.01 -22.89 7.25
C GLY A 1105 -31.85 -21.62 6.40
N GLY A 1106 -31.36 -20.52 6.97
CA GLY A 1106 -31.00 -19.29 6.27
C GLY A 1106 -29.72 -19.45 5.45
N THR A 1107 -29.55 -18.54 4.50
CA THR A 1107 -28.51 -18.60 3.49
C THR A 1107 -27.77 -17.26 3.38
N ALA A 1108 -26.45 -17.30 3.26
CA ALA A 1108 -25.59 -16.17 2.97
C ALA A 1108 -24.91 -16.34 1.60
N ALA A 1109 -24.83 -15.24 0.84
CA ALA A 1109 -23.93 -15.13 -0.30
C ALA A 1109 -22.50 -14.96 0.22
N VAL A 1110 -21.55 -15.57 -0.47
CA VAL A 1110 -20.12 -15.38 -0.22
C VAL A 1110 -19.49 -14.91 -1.51
N GLU A 1111 -18.89 -13.73 -1.48
CA GLU A 1111 -18.20 -13.11 -2.61
C GLU A 1111 -16.70 -13.14 -2.39
N GLY A 1112 -15.94 -13.30 -3.47
CA GLY A 1112 -14.50 -13.43 -3.37
C GLY A 1112 -13.81 -13.80 -4.68
N LYS A 1113 -12.65 -14.44 -4.55
CA LYS A 1113 -11.79 -14.84 -5.68
C LYS A 1113 -11.27 -16.26 -5.47
N ASN A 1114 -10.91 -16.90 -6.59
CA ASN A 1114 -10.24 -18.21 -6.62
C ASN A 1114 -11.08 -19.37 -6.06
N PHE A 1115 -12.40 -19.34 -6.23
CA PHE A 1115 -13.29 -20.41 -5.77
C PHE A 1115 -13.34 -21.58 -6.77
N ASP A 1116 -12.72 -22.70 -6.40
CA ASP A 1116 -12.78 -23.94 -7.18
C ASP A 1116 -14.08 -24.74 -6.89
N PRO A 1117 -14.69 -25.42 -7.88
CA PRO A 1117 -15.88 -26.25 -7.67
C PRO A 1117 -15.70 -27.42 -6.68
N ALA A 1118 -14.47 -27.82 -6.36
CA ALA A 1118 -14.15 -28.82 -5.35
C ALA A 1118 -13.65 -28.21 -4.01
N VAL A 1119 -13.85 -26.89 -3.80
CA VAL A 1119 -13.54 -26.21 -2.54
C VAL A 1119 -14.35 -26.79 -1.36
N LEU A 1120 -13.70 -26.94 -0.22
CA LEU A 1120 -14.30 -27.44 1.02
C LEU A 1120 -14.57 -26.30 1.99
N LEU A 1121 -15.72 -26.32 2.66
CA LEU A 1121 -16.03 -25.41 3.77
C LEU A 1121 -15.57 -26.02 5.09
N LEU A 1122 -14.82 -25.25 5.87
CA LEU A 1122 -14.26 -25.68 7.15
C LEU A 1122 -14.87 -24.89 8.32
N GLU A 1123 -14.94 -25.54 9.49
CA GLU A 1123 -15.21 -24.94 10.80
C GLU A 1123 -13.95 -25.14 11.66
N GLY A 1124 -13.09 -24.11 11.74
CA GLY A 1124 -11.70 -24.33 12.11
C GLY A 1124 -11.01 -25.21 11.06
N ASP A 1125 -10.37 -26.31 11.46
CA ASP A 1125 -9.58 -27.14 10.54
C ASP A 1125 -10.33 -28.37 10.00
N VAL A 1126 -11.60 -28.54 10.40
CA VAL A 1126 -12.40 -29.72 10.03
C VAL A 1126 -13.53 -29.34 9.06
N PRO A 1127 -13.91 -30.23 8.14
CA PRO A 1127 -15.06 -30.02 7.28
C PRO A 1127 -16.31 -29.66 8.08
N SER A 1128 -16.99 -28.60 7.65
CA SER A 1128 -18.17 -28.09 8.35
C SER A 1128 -19.27 -29.15 8.43
N THR A 1129 -19.90 -29.24 9.60
CA THR A 1129 -21.11 -30.07 9.79
C THR A 1129 -22.36 -29.23 10.00
N HIS A 1130 -22.21 -27.97 10.43
CA HIS A 1130 -23.33 -27.05 10.66
C HIS A 1130 -23.72 -26.25 9.42
N PHE A 1131 -22.89 -26.21 8.38
CA PHE A 1131 -23.17 -25.47 7.15
C PHE A 1131 -23.02 -26.36 5.91
N THR A 1132 -23.69 -25.98 4.83
CA THR A 1132 -23.49 -26.56 3.51
C THR A 1132 -23.11 -25.47 2.52
N LEU A 1133 -22.09 -25.76 1.71
CA LEU A 1133 -21.60 -24.88 0.66
C LEU A 1133 -22.21 -25.26 -0.68
N THR A 1134 -22.62 -24.27 -1.45
CA THR A 1134 -23.02 -24.41 -2.87
C THR A 1134 -22.11 -23.53 -3.72
N TRP A 1135 -21.44 -24.15 -4.68
CA TRP A 1135 -20.62 -23.42 -5.66
C TRP A 1135 -21.48 -22.83 -6.77
N ILE A 1136 -21.23 -21.57 -7.14
CA ILE A 1136 -21.90 -20.89 -8.26
C ILE A 1136 -20.91 -20.66 -9.39
N ASP A 1137 -19.81 -19.95 -9.10
CA ASP A 1137 -18.72 -19.68 -10.03
C ASP A 1137 -17.40 -19.41 -9.27
N GLY A 1138 -16.37 -18.93 -9.99
CA GLY A 1138 -15.03 -18.65 -9.44
C GLY A 1138 -14.95 -17.50 -8.42
N SER A 1139 -16.03 -16.73 -8.24
CA SER A 1139 -16.12 -15.56 -7.36
C SER A 1139 -17.35 -15.56 -6.45
N HIS A 1140 -18.32 -16.45 -6.68
CA HIS A 1140 -19.56 -16.51 -5.91
C HIS A 1140 -19.81 -17.92 -5.35
N LEU A 1141 -20.11 -17.99 -4.06
CA LEU A 1141 -20.58 -19.19 -3.37
C LEU A 1141 -21.81 -18.86 -2.54
N THR A 1142 -22.42 -19.89 -1.99
CA THR A 1142 -23.53 -19.75 -1.06
C THR A 1142 -23.36 -20.69 0.12
N VAL A 1143 -23.45 -20.16 1.33
CA VAL A 1143 -23.39 -20.90 2.59
C VAL A 1143 -24.78 -20.97 3.19
N THR A 1144 -25.26 -22.16 3.52
CA THR A 1144 -26.56 -22.37 4.17
C THR A 1144 -26.39 -23.01 5.55
N ALA A 1145 -27.04 -22.43 6.56
CA ALA A 1145 -27.05 -22.99 7.92
C ALA A 1145 -27.95 -24.24 7.96
N ASN A 1146 -27.36 -25.40 8.26
CA ASN A 1146 -28.08 -26.65 8.37
C ASN A 1146 -29.02 -26.63 9.59
N GLY A 1147 -30.03 -27.52 9.60
CA GLY A 1147 -30.96 -27.64 10.74
C GLY A 1147 -30.33 -28.08 12.07
N GLY A 1148 -29.03 -28.43 12.08
CA GLY A 1148 -28.24 -28.72 13.27
C GLY A 1148 -27.41 -27.54 13.81
N ALA A 1149 -27.36 -26.41 13.11
CA ALA A 1149 -26.69 -25.20 13.59
C ALA A 1149 -27.43 -24.64 14.82
N VAL A 1150 -26.70 -24.36 15.88
CA VAL A 1150 -27.23 -23.80 17.14
C VAL A 1150 -26.95 -22.30 17.21
N ALA A 1151 -27.66 -21.59 18.07
CA ALA A 1151 -27.45 -20.15 18.24
C ALA A 1151 -26.03 -19.86 18.76
N ALA A 1152 -25.15 -19.40 17.87
CA ALA A 1152 -23.73 -19.16 18.10
C ALA A 1152 -23.11 -18.42 16.91
N THR A 1153 -21.92 -17.84 17.11
CA THR A 1153 -21.07 -17.37 16.02
C THR A 1153 -20.11 -18.48 15.61
N TYR A 1154 -20.11 -18.82 14.32
CA TYR A 1154 -19.24 -19.79 13.68
C TYR A 1154 -18.21 -19.08 12.82
N PHE A 1155 -17.04 -19.68 12.67
CA PHE A 1155 -15.96 -19.14 11.86
C PHE A 1155 -15.63 -20.13 10.78
N LEU A 1156 -15.67 -19.64 9.54
CA LEU A 1156 -15.62 -20.43 8.35
C LEU A 1156 -14.39 -20.04 7.54
N SER A 1157 -13.73 -21.03 6.98
CA SER A 1157 -12.73 -20.88 5.92
C SER A 1157 -13.04 -21.83 4.78
N LEU A 1158 -12.41 -21.60 3.64
CA LEU A 1158 -12.50 -22.41 2.44
C LEU A 1158 -11.15 -23.06 2.18
N ARG A 1159 -11.11 -24.33 1.78
CA ARG A 1159 -9.88 -25.02 1.38
C ARG A 1159 -9.99 -25.52 -0.06
N ASN A 1160 -9.05 -25.15 -0.91
CA ASN A 1160 -9.01 -25.59 -2.30
C ASN A 1160 -8.42 -27.02 -2.43
N PRO A 1161 -8.47 -27.65 -3.63
CA PRO A 1161 -7.91 -29.00 -3.85
C PRO A 1161 -6.40 -29.12 -3.60
N ASP A 1162 -5.66 -28.01 -3.69
CA ASP A 1162 -4.23 -27.95 -3.39
C ASP A 1162 -3.95 -27.84 -1.87
N GLY A 1163 -5.00 -27.83 -1.05
CA GLY A 1163 -4.91 -27.76 0.40
C GLY A 1163 -4.71 -26.35 0.97
N LYS A 1164 -4.73 -25.30 0.14
CA LYS A 1164 -4.59 -23.91 0.59
C LYS A 1164 -5.91 -23.37 1.13
N GLU A 1165 -5.84 -22.64 2.23
CA GLU A 1165 -7.00 -22.08 2.92
C GLU A 1165 -7.20 -20.58 2.68
N SER A 1166 -8.45 -20.14 2.79
CA SER A 1166 -8.83 -18.73 2.78
C SER A 1166 -8.56 -18.02 4.10
N ASN A 1167 -8.75 -16.71 4.10
CA ASN A 1167 -9.04 -15.96 5.30
C ASN A 1167 -10.26 -16.53 6.03
N VAL A 1168 -10.35 -16.21 7.33
CA VAL A 1168 -11.44 -16.65 8.19
C VAL A 1168 -12.54 -15.58 8.21
N VAL A 1169 -13.80 -15.99 8.01
CA VAL A 1169 -14.98 -15.12 8.14
C VAL A 1169 -15.92 -15.63 9.23
N SER A 1170 -16.71 -14.74 9.81
CA SER A 1170 -17.68 -15.10 10.85
C SER A 1170 -19.12 -15.12 10.33
N VAL A 1171 -19.91 -16.06 10.84
CA VAL A 1171 -21.37 -16.12 10.61
C VAL A 1171 -22.08 -16.42 11.92
N THR A 1172 -23.06 -15.60 12.27
CA THR A 1172 -23.86 -15.77 13.49
C THR A 1172 -25.18 -16.44 13.17
N VAL A 1173 -25.48 -17.56 13.83
CA VAL A 1173 -26.79 -18.21 13.75
C VAL A 1173 -27.64 -17.77 14.95
N GLN A 1174 -28.88 -17.35 14.71
CA GLN A 1174 -29.84 -16.91 15.74
C GLN A 1174 -30.92 -17.96 16.05
#